data_AF-A0A4S4EEB2-F1
#
_entry.id   AF-A0A4S4EEB2-F1
#
_cell.length_a   1.000
_cell.length_b   1.000
_cell.length_c   1.000
_cell.angle_alpha   90.00
_cell.angle_beta   90.00
_cell.angle_gamma   90.00
#
_symmetry.space_group_name_H-M   'P 1'
#
loop_
_entity.id
_entity.type
_entity.pdbx_description
1 polymer ?
#
loop_
_entity_poly.entity_id
_entity_poly.type
_entity_poly.pdbx_seq_one_letter_code
_entity_poly.pdbx_strand_id
1 'polypeptide(L)'
;MDEKTQQEREEAHRLKTLAEQKYKSSNLKSALKYAKRAHRLFPKLDGLSETLTAFKILRVAATASATLDWYKVLQIEPFSHINTIKKQYKRLALALHPDKNPFAASEEAFKLVGNAFCVEVDVLNLVKSISLNKTSPINLSKKIFLLTYGVTARAAFGGKSKGPEEFVSIAEEVADFIGGFTIVDIERKRITESGKGEEEDLVDVLLRIQKRGDLEFPLTDYIKAVILVIIKETLRLHTSAPLLVPRESGEQCTINGYGIPAKTKVIVNAWAIGQDPKYWNEAEKFDPERFLDSEIDFKGRYFEFIPFGAGRRICPGISFAIPNIELPLAQLLYHFDWKLPDGKKYEELDMEEDLGLIKKLPAAKPGGEPLPEGLLWLLLTGKVPNKEQVDALSKELRSRATVPDHVYKAIDALPVSAHPMTQFAMGVMALQVQSEFQKAYEKGIHKSKLSVSALSKLRSRVVQQSSFNNSVRWLQIQTSSDLDLHSQLKELIPEQQERLKKLKSEHGKVQLGNIPVDMVLGGMRGMTGLLWETSLLDPEEGIRFRNLSIPECQKKLPAAKPGGEPLPEGLLWLLLTGKVPNKEQVDALSKELRSRATVPDHVYKAIDALPISAHPMTQFAMGVMALQVQSEFQKAHEKGIHKSKYWEPTYEDSLSLIAQLPIIVAYVYRRIYKNGQVIPKDDSLDYGGNFAHMLGFDSPDMQELMRLYVTIHTDHEGGNVSAHTGHLVASALSDPYLSFAAALNGLAGPLHGLANQEVLLWIKSVVKECGENITTDQLKDYVWKTLNSGKKQEG
;
A
#
# COMPACT_ATOMS: atom_id res chain seq x y z
N MET A 1 -37.19 -41.53 19.54
CA MET A 1 -37.38 -40.91 18.22
C MET A 1 -37.66 -42.06 17.26
N ASP A 2 -38.76 -42.06 16.51
CA ASP A 2 -39.09 -43.21 15.64
C ASP A 2 -38.06 -43.35 14.50
N GLU A 3 -37.92 -44.54 13.92
CA GLU A 3 -36.94 -44.84 12.85
C GLU A 3 -37.12 -43.95 11.62
N LYS A 4 -38.37 -43.58 11.31
CA LYS A 4 -38.70 -42.69 10.19
C LYS A 4 -38.16 -41.28 10.41
N THR A 5 -38.28 -40.77 11.63
CA THR A 5 -37.78 -39.45 12.06
C THR A 5 -36.24 -39.41 12.05
N GLN A 6 -35.58 -40.53 12.35
CA GLN A 6 -34.13 -40.68 12.26
C GLN A 6 -33.64 -40.64 10.80
N GLN A 7 -34.30 -41.38 9.90
CA GLN A 7 -33.98 -41.37 8.47
C GLN A 7 -34.21 -40.00 7.82
N GLU A 8 -35.30 -39.32 8.17
CA GLU A 8 -35.59 -37.96 7.70
C GLU A 8 -34.53 -36.95 8.16
N ARG A 9 -34.02 -37.10 9.39
CA ARG A 9 -32.94 -36.25 9.94
C ARG A 9 -31.60 -36.48 9.23
N GLU A 10 -31.24 -37.73 8.93
CA GLU A 10 -29.99 -38.07 8.24
C GLU A 10 -29.98 -37.57 6.79
N GLU A 11 -31.08 -37.75 6.06
CA GLU A 11 -31.21 -37.21 4.70
C GLU A 11 -31.23 -35.67 4.70
N ALA A 12 -31.84 -35.03 5.72
CA ALA A 12 -31.78 -33.58 5.88
C ALA A 12 -30.34 -33.07 6.12
N HIS A 13 -29.53 -33.78 6.92
CA HIS A 13 -28.10 -33.48 7.10
C HIS A 13 -27.33 -33.57 5.78
N ARG A 14 -27.51 -34.66 5.02
CA ARG A 14 -26.86 -34.84 3.71
C ARG A 14 -27.22 -33.72 2.73
N LEU A 15 -28.50 -33.33 2.67
CA LEU A 15 -28.97 -32.26 1.80
C LEU A 15 -28.44 -30.89 2.24
N LYS A 16 -28.27 -30.63 3.54
CA LYS A 16 -27.60 -29.43 4.06
C LYS A 16 -26.15 -29.36 3.59
N THR A 17 -25.37 -30.44 3.75
CA THR A 17 -23.97 -30.51 3.28
C THR A 17 -23.86 -30.30 1.77
N LEU A 18 -24.76 -30.89 0.98
CA LEU A 18 -24.79 -30.68 -0.46
C LEU A 18 -25.11 -29.22 -0.83
N ALA A 19 -25.99 -28.57 -0.07
CA ALA A 19 -26.30 -27.15 -0.25
C ALA A 19 -25.05 -26.27 -0.01
N GLU A 20 -24.27 -26.55 1.03
CA GLU A 20 -23.01 -25.85 1.33
C GLU A 20 -21.94 -26.08 0.25
N GLN A 21 -21.82 -27.29 -0.29
CA GLN A 21 -20.91 -27.58 -1.41
C GLN A 21 -21.32 -26.82 -2.69
N LYS A 22 -22.63 -26.74 -2.98
CA LYS A 22 -23.13 -25.96 -4.12
C LYS A 22 -22.91 -24.46 -3.92
N TYR A 23 -23.00 -23.96 -2.70
CA TYR A 23 -22.60 -22.59 -2.37
C TYR A 23 -21.11 -22.34 -2.62
N LYS A 24 -20.22 -23.22 -2.13
CA LYS A 24 -18.77 -23.12 -2.35
C LYS A 24 -18.36 -23.14 -3.84
N SER A 25 -19.19 -23.73 -4.70
CA SER A 25 -19.02 -23.73 -6.16
C SER A 25 -19.79 -22.61 -6.87
N SER A 26 -20.20 -21.56 -6.15
CA SER A 26 -20.94 -20.39 -6.66
C SER A 26 -22.30 -20.71 -7.32
N ASN A 27 -22.89 -21.88 -7.06
CA ASN A 27 -24.20 -22.27 -7.58
C ASN A 27 -25.32 -22.04 -6.57
N LEU A 28 -25.66 -20.77 -6.35
CA LEU A 28 -26.67 -20.32 -5.37
C LEU A 28 -28.08 -20.87 -5.65
N LYS A 29 -28.45 -21.07 -6.93
CA LYS A 29 -29.76 -21.63 -7.32
C LYS A 29 -29.92 -23.06 -6.79
N SER A 30 -28.91 -23.89 -7.00
CA SER A 30 -28.88 -25.27 -6.50
C SER A 30 -28.71 -25.32 -4.99
N ALA A 31 -27.85 -24.48 -4.40
CA ALA A 31 -27.68 -24.37 -2.96
C ALA A 31 -29.01 -24.09 -2.25
N LEU A 32 -29.77 -23.10 -2.72
CA LEU A 32 -31.08 -22.78 -2.16
C LEU A 32 -32.10 -23.93 -2.36
N LYS A 33 -32.06 -24.63 -3.49
CA LYS A 33 -32.93 -25.79 -3.76
C LYS A 33 -32.72 -26.90 -2.74
N TYR A 34 -31.47 -27.26 -2.45
CA TYR A 34 -31.13 -28.32 -1.51
C TYR A 34 -31.43 -27.90 -0.06
N ALA A 35 -31.11 -26.66 0.32
CA ALA A 35 -31.47 -26.13 1.65
C ALA A 35 -32.99 -26.13 1.89
N LYS A 36 -33.81 -25.75 0.89
CA LYS A 36 -35.29 -25.83 0.98
C LYS A 36 -35.80 -27.27 1.10
N ARG A 37 -35.11 -28.25 0.50
CA ARG A 37 -35.48 -29.67 0.60
C ARG A 37 -35.14 -30.22 1.98
N ALA A 38 -33.93 -29.93 2.47
CA ALA A 38 -33.52 -30.25 3.84
C ALA A 38 -34.50 -29.68 4.87
N HIS A 39 -34.89 -28.41 4.71
CA HIS A 39 -35.76 -27.73 5.68
C HIS A 39 -37.19 -28.29 5.65
N ARG A 40 -37.67 -28.81 4.53
CA ARG A 40 -38.99 -29.48 4.46
C ARG A 40 -38.99 -30.84 5.14
N LEU A 41 -37.86 -31.56 5.08
CA LEU A 41 -37.71 -32.88 5.69
C LEU A 41 -37.50 -32.78 7.21
N PHE A 42 -36.64 -31.86 7.66
CA PHE A 42 -36.37 -31.69 9.08
C PHE A 42 -36.08 -30.22 9.43
N PRO A 43 -37.12 -29.39 9.72
CA PRO A 43 -36.96 -27.97 9.99
C PRO A 43 -36.11 -27.63 11.22
N LYS A 44 -36.07 -28.52 12.21
CA LYS A 44 -35.36 -28.35 13.48
C LYS A 44 -33.87 -28.68 13.39
N LEU A 45 -33.34 -28.91 12.18
CA LEU A 45 -31.93 -29.19 11.98
C LEU A 45 -31.10 -27.95 12.32
N ASP A 46 -30.08 -28.13 13.15
CA ASP A 46 -29.25 -27.03 13.64
C ASP A 46 -28.65 -26.21 12.48
N GLY A 47 -28.78 -24.88 12.55
CA GLY A 47 -28.29 -23.93 11.57
C GLY A 47 -28.95 -23.91 10.18
N LEU A 48 -29.96 -24.76 9.94
CA LEU A 48 -30.56 -24.90 8.61
C LEU A 48 -31.49 -23.72 8.27
N SER A 49 -32.21 -23.19 9.24
CA SER A 49 -33.08 -22.01 9.05
C SER A 49 -32.26 -20.76 8.71
N GLU A 50 -31.12 -20.61 9.38
CA GLU A 50 -30.16 -19.55 9.20
C GLU A 50 -29.47 -19.65 7.85
N THR A 51 -28.98 -20.84 7.48
CA THR A 51 -28.38 -21.12 6.16
C THR A 51 -29.38 -20.84 5.03
N LEU A 52 -30.64 -21.27 5.22
CA LEU A 52 -31.71 -21.00 4.27
C LEU A 52 -31.99 -19.50 4.12
N THR A 53 -31.96 -18.75 5.23
CA THR A 53 -32.15 -17.30 5.25
C THR A 53 -30.99 -16.59 4.53
N ALA A 54 -29.75 -16.98 4.81
CA ALA A 54 -28.56 -16.47 4.14
C ALA A 54 -28.61 -16.70 2.62
N PHE A 55 -28.92 -17.93 2.18
CA PHE A 55 -29.04 -18.23 0.74
C PHE A 55 -30.19 -17.50 0.04
N LYS A 56 -31.31 -17.21 0.74
CA LYS A 56 -32.38 -16.38 0.17
C LYS A 56 -31.87 -14.96 -0.11
N ILE A 57 -31.19 -14.35 0.87
CA ILE A 57 -30.62 -13.00 0.76
C ILE A 57 -29.58 -12.94 -0.37
N LEU A 58 -28.63 -13.88 -0.38
CA LEU A 58 -27.58 -13.93 -1.40
C LEU A 58 -28.13 -14.22 -2.80
N ARG A 59 -29.22 -14.99 -2.91
CA ARG A 59 -29.87 -15.18 -4.20
C ARG A 59 -30.49 -13.89 -4.73
N VAL A 60 -31.15 -13.10 -3.87
CA VAL A 60 -31.68 -11.78 -4.25
C VAL A 60 -30.55 -10.91 -4.81
N ALA A 61 -29.39 -10.92 -4.13
CA ALA A 61 -28.19 -10.22 -4.60
C ALA A 61 -27.66 -10.73 -5.94
N ALA A 62 -27.59 -12.06 -6.13
CA ALA A 62 -27.05 -12.66 -7.34
C ALA A 62 -27.97 -12.54 -8.57
N THR A 63 -29.28 -12.37 -8.39
CA THR A 63 -30.25 -12.27 -9.50
C THR A 63 -30.59 -10.83 -9.92
N ALA A 64 -30.02 -9.82 -9.27
CA ALA A 64 -30.25 -8.43 -9.62
C ALA A 64 -29.61 -8.13 -10.99
N SER A 65 -30.43 -7.95 -12.03
CA SER A 65 -29.94 -7.66 -13.39
C SER A 65 -29.42 -6.23 -13.52
N ALA A 66 -29.96 -5.27 -12.75
CA ALA A 66 -29.60 -3.85 -12.81
C ALA A 66 -29.37 -3.18 -11.42
N THR A 67 -30.16 -3.51 -10.39
CA THR A 67 -30.14 -2.83 -9.07
C THR A 67 -30.52 -3.81 -7.96
N LEU A 68 -29.82 -3.81 -6.82
CA LEU A 68 -30.14 -4.66 -5.68
C LEU A 68 -31.41 -4.15 -4.96
N ASP A 69 -32.39 -5.04 -4.75
CA ASP A 69 -33.64 -4.72 -4.08
C ASP A 69 -33.49 -4.86 -2.55
N TRP A 70 -33.26 -3.74 -1.86
CA TRP A 70 -33.03 -3.73 -0.41
C TRP A 70 -34.26 -4.14 0.41
N TYR A 71 -35.47 -3.86 -0.08
CA TYR A 71 -36.71 -4.35 0.55
C TYR A 71 -36.75 -5.88 0.54
N LYS A 72 -36.36 -6.52 -0.56
CA LYS A 72 -36.24 -7.98 -0.63
C LYS A 72 -35.09 -8.54 0.21
N VAL A 73 -33.96 -7.83 0.34
CA VAL A 73 -32.85 -8.21 1.24
C VAL A 73 -33.31 -8.18 2.71
N LEU A 74 -34.03 -7.13 3.11
CA LEU A 74 -34.61 -6.99 4.45
C LEU A 74 -35.87 -7.85 4.64
N GLN A 75 -36.44 -8.42 3.57
CA GLN A 75 -37.67 -9.19 3.57
C GLN A 75 -38.84 -8.38 4.16
N ILE A 76 -39.04 -7.17 3.62
CA ILE A 76 -40.11 -6.22 3.96
C ILE A 76 -40.79 -5.73 2.69
N GLU A 77 -41.99 -5.17 2.84
CA GLU A 77 -42.68 -4.49 1.73
C GLU A 77 -42.04 -3.10 1.47
N PRO A 78 -42.02 -2.63 0.21
CA PRO A 78 -41.65 -1.26 -0.12
C PRO A 78 -42.41 -0.24 0.73
N PHE A 79 -41.77 0.88 1.08
CA PHE A 79 -42.36 1.97 1.89
C PHE A 79 -42.78 1.56 3.32
N SER A 80 -42.29 0.43 3.84
CA SER A 80 -42.52 0.01 5.22
C SER A 80 -42.11 1.10 6.24
N HIS A 81 -42.95 1.33 7.24
CA HIS A 81 -42.64 2.31 8.30
C HIS A 81 -41.31 2.00 9.01
N ILE A 82 -40.55 3.03 9.41
CA ILE A 82 -39.20 2.91 10.00
C ILE A 82 -39.11 1.92 11.18
N ASN A 83 -40.17 1.80 11.98
CA ASN A 83 -40.22 0.85 13.10
C ASN A 83 -40.28 -0.61 12.61
N THR A 84 -40.99 -0.88 11.51
CA THR A 84 -41.05 -2.19 10.86
C THR A 84 -39.67 -2.57 10.32
N ILE A 85 -39.00 -1.64 9.66
CA ILE A 85 -37.64 -1.81 9.14
C ILE A 85 -36.66 -2.13 10.27
N LYS A 86 -36.67 -1.34 11.36
CA LYS A 86 -35.82 -1.56 12.55
C LYS A 86 -36.08 -2.91 13.21
N LYS A 87 -37.36 -3.29 13.37
CA LYS A 87 -37.74 -4.57 13.98
C LYS A 87 -37.23 -5.74 13.15
N GLN A 88 -37.38 -5.65 11.84
CA GLN A 88 -36.96 -6.68 10.92
C GLN A 88 -35.44 -6.80 10.82
N TYR A 89 -34.73 -5.67 10.74
CA TYR A 89 -33.27 -5.65 10.78
C TYR A 89 -32.75 -6.35 12.03
N LYS A 90 -33.27 -5.99 13.22
CA LYS A 90 -32.87 -6.66 14.48
C LYS A 90 -33.07 -8.17 14.42
N ARG A 91 -34.16 -8.64 13.82
CA ARG A 91 -34.45 -10.07 13.65
C ARG A 91 -33.42 -10.75 12.75
N LEU A 92 -33.14 -10.17 11.57
CA LEU A 92 -32.19 -10.74 10.62
C LEU A 92 -30.74 -10.64 11.11
N ALA A 93 -30.36 -9.50 11.70
CA ALA A 93 -29.04 -9.30 12.28
C ALA A 93 -28.77 -10.30 13.41
N LEU A 94 -29.75 -10.56 14.28
CA LEU A 94 -29.61 -11.57 15.34
C LEU A 94 -29.46 -12.98 14.75
N ALA A 95 -30.24 -13.32 13.72
CA ALA A 95 -30.21 -14.63 13.08
C ALA A 95 -28.91 -14.89 12.29
N LEU A 96 -28.28 -13.86 11.72
CA LEU A 96 -27.13 -13.97 10.83
C LEU A 96 -25.81 -13.51 11.47
N HIS A 97 -25.82 -13.08 12.74
CA HIS A 97 -24.66 -12.48 13.39
C HIS A 97 -23.43 -13.41 13.33
N PRO A 98 -22.27 -12.97 12.83
CA PRO A 98 -21.10 -13.83 12.65
C PRO A 98 -20.65 -14.55 13.93
N ASP A 99 -20.68 -13.85 15.07
CA ASP A 99 -20.28 -14.42 16.37
C ASP A 99 -21.25 -15.47 16.92
N LYS A 100 -22.52 -15.46 16.48
CA LYS A 100 -23.57 -16.36 16.98
C LYS A 100 -23.92 -17.45 15.98
N ASN A 101 -23.42 -17.36 14.74
CA ASN A 101 -23.82 -18.18 13.64
C ASN A 101 -22.61 -18.58 12.79
N PRO A 102 -22.05 -19.78 13.01
CA PRO A 102 -20.89 -20.30 12.26
C PRO A 102 -21.28 -20.91 10.91
N PHE A 103 -22.56 -20.85 10.51
CA PHE A 103 -23.06 -21.54 9.33
C PHE A 103 -22.73 -20.80 8.03
N ALA A 104 -22.67 -21.54 6.92
CA ALA A 104 -22.19 -21.03 5.65
C ALA A 104 -23.00 -19.80 5.18
N ALA A 105 -22.28 -18.80 4.66
CA ALA A 105 -22.83 -17.61 4.03
C ALA A 105 -23.55 -16.62 4.96
N SER A 106 -23.61 -16.89 6.28
CA SER A 106 -24.22 -16.01 7.27
C SER A 106 -23.50 -14.65 7.37
N GLU A 107 -22.16 -14.62 7.34
CA GLU A 107 -21.38 -13.37 7.38
C GLU A 107 -21.65 -12.46 6.16
N GLU A 108 -21.70 -13.04 4.96
CA GLU A 108 -21.94 -12.30 3.73
C GLU A 108 -23.38 -11.75 3.69
N ALA A 109 -24.35 -12.57 4.09
CA ALA A 109 -25.74 -12.14 4.22
C ALA A 109 -25.92 -11.07 5.32
N PHE A 110 -25.20 -11.18 6.44
CA PHE A 110 -25.22 -10.19 7.52
C PHE A 110 -24.73 -8.81 7.05
N LYS A 111 -23.65 -8.76 6.28
CA LYS A 111 -23.14 -7.51 5.67
C LYS A 111 -24.18 -6.88 4.74
N LEU A 112 -24.81 -7.67 3.88
CA LEU A 112 -25.87 -7.18 2.99
C LEU A 112 -27.07 -6.63 3.76
N VAL A 113 -27.51 -7.31 4.82
CA VAL A 113 -28.61 -6.86 5.68
C VAL A 113 -28.25 -5.55 6.42
N GLY A 114 -27.00 -5.43 6.88
CA GLY A 114 -26.49 -4.20 7.49
C GLY A 114 -26.51 -3.01 6.53
N ASN A 115 -26.01 -3.21 5.31
CA ASN A 115 -26.02 -2.18 4.26
C ASN A 115 -27.43 -1.75 3.90
N ALA A 116 -28.34 -2.72 3.68
CA ALA A 116 -29.75 -2.46 3.38
C ALA A 116 -30.42 -1.59 4.45
N PHE A 117 -30.19 -1.91 5.72
CA PHE A 117 -30.76 -1.18 6.84
C PHE A 117 -30.24 0.26 6.94
N CYS A 118 -28.94 0.48 6.73
CA CYS A 118 -28.34 1.81 6.79
C CYS A 118 -28.93 2.72 5.70
N VAL A 119 -28.93 2.24 4.45
CA VAL A 119 -29.45 2.98 3.30
C VAL A 119 -30.92 3.39 3.53
N GLU A 120 -31.80 2.45 3.91
CA GLU A 120 -33.23 2.74 4.14
C GLU A 120 -33.47 3.71 5.31
N VAL A 121 -32.83 3.50 6.46
CA VAL A 121 -33.06 4.34 7.65
C VAL A 121 -32.59 5.76 7.43
N ASP A 122 -31.48 5.94 6.72
CA ASP A 122 -30.88 7.26 6.54
C ASP A 122 -31.59 8.09 5.50
N VAL A 123 -32.10 7.46 4.44
CA VAL A 123 -33.00 8.13 3.50
C VAL A 123 -34.29 8.57 4.19
N LEU A 124 -34.90 7.72 5.03
CA LEU A 124 -36.09 8.11 5.80
C LEU A 124 -35.81 9.25 6.78
N ASN A 125 -34.61 9.29 7.38
CA ASN A 125 -34.19 10.40 8.23
C ASN A 125 -33.98 11.69 7.42
N LEU A 126 -33.45 11.60 6.20
CA LEU A 126 -33.32 12.74 5.27
C LEU A 126 -34.69 13.31 4.93
N VAL A 127 -35.63 12.46 4.49
CA VAL A 127 -37.03 12.86 4.20
C VAL A 127 -37.64 13.54 5.44
N LYS A 128 -37.51 12.93 6.61
CA LYS A 128 -38.00 13.52 7.86
C LYS A 128 -37.36 14.89 8.13
N SER A 129 -36.04 15.03 7.97
CA SER A 129 -35.32 16.30 8.17
C SER A 129 -35.81 17.39 7.23
N ILE A 130 -36.04 17.08 5.95
CA ILE A 130 -36.57 18.02 4.96
C ILE A 130 -38.01 18.40 5.31
N SER A 131 -38.84 17.43 5.68
CA SER A 131 -40.25 17.65 6.05
C SER A 131 -40.47 18.53 7.29
N LEU A 132 -39.44 18.69 8.13
CA LEU A 132 -39.46 19.59 9.29
C LEU A 132 -39.06 21.03 8.94
N ASN A 133 -38.58 21.29 7.71
CA ASN A 133 -38.07 22.59 7.24
C ASN A 133 -38.89 23.15 6.04
N LYS A 134 -40.19 22.85 5.96
CA LYS A 134 -41.05 23.11 4.78
C LYS A 134 -41.13 24.56 4.29
N THR A 135 -40.75 25.54 5.11
CA THR A 135 -40.93 26.98 4.82
C THR A 135 -39.62 27.74 4.57
N SER A 136 -38.47 27.06 4.58
CA SER A 136 -37.15 27.68 4.43
C SER A 136 -36.40 27.08 3.24
N PRO A 137 -35.59 27.86 2.49
CA PRO A 137 -34.70 27.30 1.48
C PRO A 137 -33.80 26.19 2.06
N ILE A 138 -33.72 25.07 1.35
CA ILE A 138 -32.95 23.89 1.77
C ILE A 138 -31.75 23.74 0.85
N ASN A 139 -30.54 23.70 1.42
CA ASN A 139 -29.34 23.28 0.69
C ASN A 139 -29.37 21.75 0.53
N LEU A 140 -29.91 21.29 -0.60
CA LEU A 140 -30.10 19.87 -0.89
C LEU A 140 -28.75 19.17 -1.09
N SER A 141 -27.79 19.81 -1.74
CA SER A 141 -26.44 19.27 -1.96
C SER A 141 -25.76 18.90 -0.65
N LYS A 142 -25.76 19.80 0.35
CA LYS A 142 -25.22 19.53 1.69
C LYS A 142 -25.94 18.37 2.38
N LYS A 143 -27.26 18.26 2.24
CA LYS A 143 -28.03 17.18 2.86
C LYS A 143 -27.79 15.82 2.19
N ILE A 144 -27.70 15.77 0.86
CA ILE A 144 -27.35 14.56 0.12
C ILE A 144 -25.92 14.13 0.43
N PHE A 145 -24.99 15.07 0.48
CA PHE A 145 -23.60 14.82 0.87
C PHE A 145 -23.53 14.17 2.26
N LEU A 146 -24.15 14.79 3.28
CA LEU A 146 -24.20 14.23 4.64
C LEU A 146 -24.86 12.85 4.71
N LEU A 147 -25.89 12.61 3.88
CA LEU A 147 -26.52 11.30 3.76
C LEU A 147 -25.53 10.26 3.22
N THR A 148 -24.92 10.51 2.07
CA THR A 148 -24.04 9.56 1.38
C THR A 148 -22.82 9.19 2.23
N TYR A 149 -22.16 10.18 2.85
CA TYR A 149 -21.02 9.92 3.72
C TYR A 149 -21.44 9.30 5.06
N GLY A 150 -22.59 9.69 5.61
CA GLY A 150 -23.15 9.05 6.81
C GLY A 150 -23.51 7.58 6.60
N VAL A 151 -24.03 7.22 5.42
CA VAL A 151 -24.32 5.83 5.04
C VAL A 151 -23.01 5.05 4.83
N THR A 152 -22.04 5.65 4.14
CA THR A 152 -20.70 5.06 3.91
C THR A 152 -19.96 4.80 5.22
N ALA A 153 -19.92 5.78 6.13
CA ALA A 153 -19.28 5.65 7.44
C ALA A 153 -19.90 4.52 8.27
N ARG A 154 -21.23 4.40 8.27
CA ARG A 154 -21.91 3.31 9.00
C ARG A 154 -21.68 1.94 8.40
N ALA A 155 -21.66 1.84 7.07
CA ALA A 155 -21.31 0.60 6.38
C ALA A 155 -19.87 0.17 6.66
N ALA A 156 -18.93 1.12 6.73
CA ALA A 156 -17.52 0.85 7.00
C ALA A 156 -17.21 0.53 8.48
N PHE A 157 -17.84 1.25 9.42
CA PHE A 157 -17.45 1.22 10.85
C PHE A 157 -18.48 0.57 11.79
N GLY A 158 -19.64 0.12 11.31
CA GLY A 158 -20.52 -0.77 12.08
C GLY A 158 -21.38 -0.16 13.19
N GLY A 159 -21.64 1.16 13.18
CA GLY A 159 -22.57 1.79 14.13
C GLY A 159 -22.59 3.32 14.07
N LYS A 160 -23.53 3.96 14.80
CA LYS A 160 -23.47 5.41 15.08
C LYS A 160 -22.40 5.67 16.14
N SER A 161 -21.13 5.73 15.72
CA SER A 161 -20.05 6.24 16.57
C SER A 161 -20.19 7.77 16.73
N LYS A 162 -19.41 8.39 17.62
CA LYS A 162 -19.34 9.86 17.79
C LYS A 162 -18.48 10.58 16.74
N GLY A 163 -17.79 9.84 15.88
CA GLY A 163 -16.93 10.36 14.80
C GLY A 163 -17.51 10.58 13.39
N PRO A 164 -18.83 10.45 13.08
CA PRO A 164 -19.35 10.71 11.74
C PRO A 164 -19.08 12.13 11.26
N GLU A 165 -19.13 13.13 12.15
CA GLU A 165 -18.89 14.54 11.78
C GLU A 165 -17.42 14.79 11.44
N GLU A 166 -16.50 14.16 12.17
CA GLU A 166 -15.05 14.23 11.92
C GLU A 166 -14.65 13.42 10.68
N PHE A 167 -15.24 12.24 10.46
CA PHE A 167 -15.07 11.47 9.23
C PHE A 167 -15.67 12.19 8.01
N VAL A 168 -16.85 12.80 8.15
CA VAL A 168 -17.45 13.63 7.09
C VAL A 168 -16.54 14.82 6.80
N SER A 169 -16.00 15.50 7.82
CA SER A 169 -15.05 16.62 7.63
C SER A 169 -13.77 16.17 6.92
N ILE A 170 -13.18 15.04 7.31
CA ILE A 170 -12.01 14.48 6.64
C ILE A 170 -12.36 14.03 5.23
N ALA A 171 -13.56 13.48 5.01
CA ALA A 171 -14.00 13.06 3.70
C ALA A 171 -14.36 14.23 2.78
N GLU A 172 -14.81 15.37 3.33
CA GLU A 172 -14.92 16.67 2.66
C GLU A 172 -13.53 17.13 2.23
N GLU A 173 -12.54 17.14 3.14
CA GLU A 173 -11.15 17.50 2.81
C GLU A 173 -10.54 16.57 1.76
N VAL A 174 -10.80 15.26 1.84
CA VAL A 174 -10.32 14.27 0.87
C VAL A 174 -11.06 14.37 -0.46
N ALA A 175 -12.36 14.66 -0.47
CA ALA A 175 -13.11 14.88 -1.71
C ALA A 175 -12.67 16.17 -2.39
N ASP A 176 -12.41 17.25 -1.64
CA ASP A 176 -11.82 18.48 -2.13
C ASP A 176 -10.40 18.23 -2.68
N PHE A 177 -9.62 17.40 -2.00
CA PHE A 177 -8.27 17.01 -2.42
C PHE A 177 -8.27 16.14 -3.70
N ILE A 178 -9.19 15.17 -3.81
CA ILE A 178 -9.31 14.25 -4.96
C ILE A 178 -9.97 14.95 -6.16
N GLY A 179 -10.95 15.82 -5.92
CA GLY A 179 -11.60 16.66 -6.94
C GLY A 179 -10.64 17.67 -7.60
N GLY A 180 -9.45 17.87 -7.04
CA GLY A 180 -8.39 18.72 -7.61
C GLY A 180 -7.48 18.05 -8.63
N PHE A 181 -7.72 16.79 -9.04
CA PHE A 181 -6.85 16.06 -9.98
C PHE A 181 -7.59 15.60 -11.25
N THR A 182 -7.79 16.50 -12.22
CA THR A 182 -8.13 16.12 -13.61
C THR A 182 -7.43 17.02 -14.62
N ILE A 183 -6.74 16.40 -15.61
CA ILE A 183 -6.11 17.03 -16.79
C ILE A 183 -7.14 17.45 -17.87
N VAL A 184 -8.43 17.11 -17.65
CA VAL A 184 -9.49 17.17 -18.68
C VAL A 184 -9.83 18.60 -19.13
N ASP A 185 -9.46 19.62 -18.36
CA ASP A 185 -9.75 21.03 -18.72
C ASP A 185 -8.83 21.61 -19.81
N ILE A 186 -7.71 20.96 -20.13
CA ILE A 186 -6.82 21.44 -21.22
C ILE A 186 -7.52 21.29 -22.59
N GLU A 187 -8.46 20.34 -22.75
CA GLU A 187 -9.19 20.15 -24.01
C GLU A 187 -10.55 20.88 -24.06
N ARG A 188 -11.24 21.07 -22.92
CA ARG A 188 -12.59 21.66 -22.89
C ARG A 188 -12.64 23.12 -23.36
N LYS A 189 -11.56 23.89 -23.14
CA LYS A 189 -11.46 25.31 -23.57
C LYS A 189 -11.22 25.51 -25.07
N ARG A 190 -10.90 24.45 -25.83
CA ARG A 190 -10.76 24.54 -27.30
C ARG A 190 -12.07 24.38 -28.05
N ILE A 191 -13.10 23.81 -27.42
CA ILE A 191 -14.38 23.47 -28.08
C ILE A 191 -15.46 24.51 -27.74
N THR A 192 -15.41 25.13 -26.56
CA THR A 192 -16.40 26.14 -26.12
C THR A 192 -16.33 27.50 -26.83
N GLU A 193 -15.42 27.70 -27.79
CA GLU A 193 -15.47 28.84 -28.73
C GLU A 193 -16.41 28.61 -29.93
N SER A 194 -17.05 27.45 -30.05
CA SER A 194 -18.05 27.19 -31.09
C SER A 194 -19.33 26.52 -30.56
N GLY A 195 -20.37 27.34 -30.37
CA GLY A 195 -21.77 26.87 -30.35
C GLY A 195 -22.53 27.18 -29.07
N LYS A 196 -23.42 28.18 -29.13
CA LYS A 196 -24.53 28.32 -28.18
C LYS A 196 -25.67 27.41 -28.63
N GLY A 197 -25.96 26.37 -27.86
CA GLY A 197 -27.20 25.60 -27.92
C GLY A 197 -27.85 25.59 -26.55
N GLU A 198 -29.17 25.76 -26.49
CA GLU A 198 -29.95 25.63 -25.25
C GLU A 198 -29.94 24.16 -24.81
N GLU A 199 -29.26 23.85 -23.69
CA GLU A 199 -29.20 22.51 -23.10
C GLU A 199 -30.37 22.33 -22.12
N GLU A 200 -31.15 21.25 -22.29
CA GLU A 200 -32.17 20.79 -21.34
C GLU A 200 -31.48 19.92 -20.27
N ASP A 201 -31.76 20.10 -18.98
CA ASP A 201 -31.06 19.42 -17.86
C ASP A 201 -31.94 18.45 -17.02
N LEU A 202 -31.35 17.83 -16.00
CA LEU A 202 -32.04 16.88 -15.09
C LEU A 202 -33.23 17.51 -14.34
N VAL A 203 -33.10 18.77 -13.93
CA VAL A 203 -34.15 19.53 -13.25
C VAL A 203 -35.31 19.79 -14.22
N ASP A 204 -35.02 19.97 -15.50
CA ASP A 204 -36.01 20.22 -16.56
C ASP A 204 -36.86 18.99 -16.80
N VAL A 205 -36.21 17.83 -16.91
CA VAL A 205 -36.88 16.54 -17.05
C VAL A 205 -37.76 16.26 -15.84
N LEU A 206 -37.26 16.51 -14.62
CA LEU A 206 -38.03 16.31 -13.38
C LEU A 206 -39.23 17.27 -13.28
N LEU A 207 -39.07 18.54 -13.64
CA LEU A 207 -40.14 19.55 -13.64
C LEU A 207 -41.15 19.33 -14.78
N ARG A 208 -40.72 18.80 -15.92
CA ARG A 208 -41.58 18.41 -17.05
C ARG A 208 -42.46 17.21 -16.70
N ILE A 209 -41.85 16.17 -16.08
CA ILE A 209 -42.57 15.03 -15.51
C ILE A 209 -43.61 15.50 -14.47
N GLN A 210 -43.24 16.47 -13.63
CA GLN A 210 -44.13 17.03 -12.60
C GLN A 210 -45.27 17.90 -13.17
N LYS A 211 -45.05 18.66 -14.26
CA LYS A 211 -46.03 19.59 -14.84
C LYS A 211 -46.97 19.00 -15.87
N ARG A 212 -46.54 18.03 -16.70
CA ARG A 212 -47.31 17.57 -17.87
C ARG A 212 -47.83 16.14 -17.78
N GLY A 213 -47.26 15.27 -16.94
CA GLY A 213 -47.69 13.87 -16.85
C GLY A 213 -47.41 13.01 -18.10
N ASP A 214 -46.97 13.60 -19.20
CA ASP A 214 -46.61 12.92 -20.45
C ASP A 214 -45.15 12.44 -20.41
N LEU A 215 -44.97 11.18 -20.03
CA LEU A 215 -44.08 10.29 -20.78
C LEU A 215 -44.97 9.63 -21.85
N GLU A 216 -44.45 9.28 -23.03
CA GLU A 216 -45.22 8.52 -24.04
C GLU A 216 -45.76 7.16 -23.52
N PHE A 217 -45.38 6.78 -22.29
CA PHE A 217 -45.83 5.61 -21.56
C PHE A 217 -46.30 5.95 -20.12
N PRO A 218 -47.31 5.26 -19.57
CA PRO A 218 -47.85 5.56 -18.24
C PRO A 218 -46.82 5.38 -17.11
N LEU A 219 -46.71 6.39 -16.24
CA LEU A 219 -45.85 6.42 -15.04
C LEU A 219 -46.21 5.39 -13.95
N THR A 220 -47.33 4.68 -14.09
CA THR A 220 -47.94 3.92 -12.99
C THR A 220 -47.24 2.62 -12.62
N ASP A 221 -46.39 2.06 -13.49
CA ASP A 221 -45.73 0.75 -13.23
C ASP A 221 -44.18 0.77 -13.28
N TYR A 222 -43.53 1.88 -13.63
CA TYR A 222 -42.10 1.89 -14.01
C TYR A 222 -41.24 3.04 -13.43
N ILE A 223 -41.65 3.70 -12.33
CA ILE A 223 -40.87 4.80 -11.71
C ILE A 223 -39.39 4.44 -11.46
N LYS A 224 -39.13 3.17 -11.14
CA LYS A 224 -37.78 2.62 -10.97
C LYS A 224 -36.96 2.64 -12.26
N ALA A 225 -37.58 2.31 -13.39
CA ALA A 225 -36.94 2.34 -14.70
C ALA A 225 -36.63 3.79 -15.11
N VAL A 226 -37.56 4.72 -14.89
CA VAL A 226 -37.37 6.15 -15.16
C VAL A 226 -36.20 6.74 -14.37
N ILE A 227 -36.14 6.47 -13.06
CA ILE A 227 -35.02 6.92 -12.21
C ILE A 227 -33.70 6.31 -12.68
N LEU A 228 -33.70 5.03 -13.08
CA LEU A 228 -32.49 4.36 -13.52
C LEU A 228 -31.94 4.94 -14.84
N VAL A 229 -32.80 5.23 -15.82
CA VAL A 229 -32.37 5.84 -17.09
C VAL A 229 -31.85 7.26 -16.89
N ILE A 230 -32.47 8.00 -15.97
CA ILE A 230 -32.01 9.32 -15.53
C ILE A 230 -30.60 9.23 -14.91
N ILE A 231 -30.38 8.30 -13.97
CA ILE A 231 -29.07 8.12 -13.33
C ILE A 231 -28.00 7.74 -14.35
N LYS A 232 -28.34 6.88 -15.33
CA LYS A 232 -27.42 6.52 -16.40
C LYS A 232 -27.02 7.73 -17.23
N GLU A 233 -27.99 8.56 -17.63
CA GLU A 233 -27.71 9.76 -18.42
C GLU A 233 -26.92 10.80 -17.62
N THR A 234 -27.24 11.00 -16.33
CA THR A 234 -26.44 11.85 -15.45
C THR A 234 -25.01 11.35 -15.35
N LEU A 235 -24.77 10.05 -15.16
CA LEU A 235 -23.42 9.51 -15.05
C LEU A 235 -22.67 9.48 -16.39
N ARG A 236 -23.37 9.50 -17.52
CA ARG A 236 -22.78 9.62 -18.85
C ARG A 236 -22.19 11.02 -19.04
N LEU A 237 -22.97 12.05 -18.73
CA LEU A 237 -22.57 13.45 -18.89
C LEU A 237 -21.64 13.93 -17.75
N HIS A 238 -21.92 13.50 -16.52
CA HIS A 238 -21.24 13.91 -15.29
C HIS A 238 -20.65 12.69 -14.55
N THR A 239 -19.69 12.02 -15.20
CA THR A 239 -18.99 10.88 -14.58
C THR A 239 -18.21 11.33 -13.35
N SER A 240 -18.45 10.72 -12.18
CA SER A 240 -17.80 11.11 -10.91
C SER A 240 -16.26 10.96 -10.88
N ALA A 241 -15.70 10.13 -11.77
CA ALA A 241 -14.26 9.97 -11.96
C ALA A 241 -13.90 10.09 -13.46
N PRO A 242 -13.86 11.31 -14.04
CA PRO A 242 -13.74 11.54 -15.48
C PRO A 242 -12.56 10.82 -16.17
N LEU A 243 -11.43 10.67 -15.46
CA LEU A 243 -10.20 10.05 -15.97
C LEU A 243 -9.98 8.60 -15.51
N LEU A 244 -10.89 8.05 -14.71
CA LEU A 244 -10.70 6.79 -14.00
C LEU A 244 -9.35 6.72 -13.24
N VAL A 245 -9.08 5.59 -12.59
CA VAL A 245 -7.81 5.41 -11.87
C VAL A 245 -6.69 5.09 -12.88
N PRO A 246 -5.56 5.84 -12.88
CA PRO A 246 -4.42 5.56 -13.77
C PRO A 246 -3.93 4.12 -13.67
N ARG A 247 -3.57 3.54 -14.81
CA ARG A 247 -3.06 2.17 -14.93
C ARG A 247 -1.67 2.18 -15.53
N GLU A 248 -0.79 1.34 -15.01
CA GLU A 248 0.55 1.16 -15.59
C GLU A 248 0.53 -0.04 -16.54
N SER A 249 1.02 0.13 -17.77
CA SER A 249 1.18 -0.97 -18.73
C SER A 249 2.27 -1.95 -18.27
N GLY A 250 1.93 -3.23 -18.15
CA GLY A 250 2.88 -4.26 -17.70
C GLY A 250 3.92 -4.64 -18.76
N GLU A 251 3.58 -4.48 -20.04
CA GLU A 251 4.42 -4.79 -21.19
C GLU A 251 4.23 -3.73 -22.27
N GLN A 252 5.15 -3.68 -23.25
CA GLN A 252 4.96 -2.86 -24.43
C GLN A 252 3.81 -3.45 -25.25
N CYS A 253 2.84 -2.62 -25.59
CA CYS A 253 1.74 -3.01 -26.45
C CYS A 253 1.48 -1.93 -27.50
N THR A 254 0.69 -2.25 -28.51
CA THR A 254 0.21 -1.27 -29.47
C THR A 254 -1.29 -1.12 -29.29
N ILE A 255 -1.76 0.10 -29.05
CA ILE A 255 -3.18 0.44 -28.95
C ILE A 255 -3.50 1.39 -30.10
N ASN A 256 -4.39 1.00 -31.01
CA ASN A 256 -4.78 1.81 -32.18
C ASN A 256 -3.59 2.35 -33.01
N GLY A 257 -2.55 1.54 -33.18
CA GLY A 257 -1.33 1.94 -33.92
C GLY A 257 -0.34 2.77 -33.11
N TYR A 258 -0.69 3.20 -31.89
CA TYR A 258 0.22 3.86 -30.97
C TYR A 258 1.00 2.82 -30.17
N GLY A 259 2.33 2.85 -30.27
CA GLY A 259 3.19 2.08 -29.38
C GLY A 259 3.12 2.64 -27.97
N ILE A 260 2.61 1.84 -27.04
CA ILE A 260 2.58 2.13 -25.60
C ILE A 260 3.74 1.35 -24.97
N PRO A 261 4.83 2.02 -24.58
CA PRO A 261 5.94 1.36 -23.89
C PRO A 261 5.49 0.74 -22.58
N ALA A 262 6.15 -0.33 -22.15
CA ALA A 262 6.00 -0.84 -20.78
C ALA A 262 6.19 0.30 -19.77
N LYS A 263 5.53 0.22 -18.62
CA LYS A 263 5.56 1.24 -17.54
C LYS A 263 4.90 2.59 -17.86
N THR A 264 4.25 2.73 -19.01
CA THR A 264 3.46 3.91 -19.32
C THR A 264 2.21 3.97 -18.43
N LYS A 265 1.95 5.13 -17.81
CA LYS A 265 0.67 5.40 -17.16
C LYS A 265 -0.38 5.70 -18.23
N VAL A 266 -1.29 4.77 -18.41
CA VAL A 266 -2.46 4.89 -19.26
C VAL A 266 -3.64 5.35 -18.40
N ILE A 267 -4.30 6.40 -18.86
CA ILE A 267 -5.48 6.99 -18.24
C ILE A 267 -6.63 6.82 -19.22
N VAL A 268 -7.81 6.45 -18.74
CA VAL A 268 -8.99 6.25 -19.58
C VAL A 268 -9.94 7.41 -19.35
N ASN A 269 -10.11 8.25 -20.38
CA ASN A 269 -10.99 9.41 -20.33
C ASN A 269 -12.46 8.95 -20.49
N ALA A 270 -13.06 8.46 -19.41
CA ALA A 270 -14.44 8.01 -19.38
C ALA A 270 -15.43 9.15 -19.72
N TRP A 271 -15.09 10.39 -19.35
CA TRP A 271 -15.88 11.57 -19.70
C TRP A 271 -15.94 11.78 -21.22
N ALA A 272 -14.79 11.81 -21.89
CA ALA A 272 -14.76 11.98 -23.35
C ALA A 272 -15.48 10.83 -24.07
N ILE A 273 -15.35 9.60 -23.58
CA ILE A 273 -16.06 8.43 -24.13
C ILE A 273 -17.58 8.57 -23.96
N GLY A 274 -18.03 9.04 -22.79
CA GLY A 274 -19.44 9.27 -22.51
C GLY A 274 -20.07 10.36 -23.37
N GLN A 275 -19.27 11.26 -23.94
CA GLN A 275 -19.72 12.38 -24.78
C GLN A 275 -19.32 12.24 -26.26
N ASP A 276 -18.75 11.10 -26.66
CA ASP A 276 -18.29 10.90 -28.04
C ASP A 276 -19.49 10.79 -29.01
N PRO A 277 -19.66 11.72 -29.98
CA PRO A 277 -20.78 11.70 -30.93
C PRO A 277 -20.77 10.49 -31.86
N LYS A 278 -19.67 9.73 -31.92
CA LYS A 278 -19.60 8.45 -32.61
C LYS A 278 -20.52 7.39 -31.98
N TYR A 279 -20.71 7.46 -30.65
CA TYR A 279 -21.49 6.48 -29.90
C TYR A 279 -22.81 7.05 -29.40
N TRP A 280 -22.91 8.37 -29.23
CA TRP A 280 -24.08 9.04 -28.65
C TRP A 280 -24.67 10.07 -29.62
N ASN A 281 -25.91 9.85 -30.08
CA ASN A 281 -26.63 10.86 -30.86
C ASN A 281 -27.00 12.06 -29.98
N GLU A 282 -26.80 13.28 -30.49
CA GLU A 282 -26.91 14.52 -29.70
C GLU A 282 -26.13 14.38 -28.37
N ALA A 283 -24.83 14.05 -28.44
CA ALA A 283 -24.05 13.56 -27.30
C ALA A 283 -24.01 14.51 -26.09
N GLU A 284 -24.08 15.82 -26.29
CA GLU A 284 -24.03 16.81 -25.20
C GLU A 284 -25.41 17.02 -24.55
N LYS A 285 -26.49 16.64 -25.25
CA LYS A 285 -27.87 16.76 -24.76
C LYS A 285 -28.16 15.71 -23.69
N PHE A 286 -28.73 16.16 -22.57
CA PHE A 286 -29.30 15.28 -21.55
C PHE A 286 -30.59 14.65 -22.08
N ASP A 287 -30.51 13.40 -22.53
CA ASP A 287 -31.63 12.61 -23.04
C ASP A 287 -31.65 11.23 -22.36
N PRO A 288 -32.40 11.06 -21.26
CA PRO A 288 -32.53 9.78 -20.58
C PRO A 288 -33.21 8.69 -21.42
N GLU A 289 -34.01 9.05 -22.41
CA GLU A 289 -34.82 8.09 -23.17
C GLU A 289 -33.94 7.14 -23.98
N ARG A 290 -32.72 7.55 -24.32
CA ARG A 290 -31.70 6.71 -24.97
C ARG A 290 -31.36 5.41 -24.22
N PHE A 291 -31.73 5.30 -22.93
CA PHE A 291 -31.49 4.11 -22.11
C PHE A 291 -32.71 3.20 -21.88
N LEU A 292 -33.91 3.55 -22.37
CA LEU A 292 -35.14 2.79 -22.08
C LEU A 292 -35.12 1.36 -22.63
N ASP A 293 -34.70 1.20 -23.88
CA ASP A 293 -34.57 -0.10 -24.57
C ASP A 293 -33.11 -0.54 -24.74
N SER A 294 -32.22 0.04 -23.93
CA SER A 294 -30.79 -0.21 -24.01
C SER A 294 -30.35 -1.37 -23.12
N GLU A 295 -29.55 -2.28 -23.67
CA GLU A 295 -28.90 -3.33 -22.88
C GLU A 295 -27.73 -2.81 -22.03
N ILE A 296 -27.38 -1.53 -22.15
CA ILE A 296 -26.24 -0.90 -21.45
C ILE A 296 -26.46 -0.96 -19.94
N ASP A 297 -25.44 -1.43 -19.21
CA ASP A 297 -25.45 -1.55 -17.75
C ASP A 297 -24.17 -0.99 -17.10
N PHE A 298 -24.16 -0.93 -15.77
CA PHE A 298 -22.99 -0.46 -15.00
C PHE A 298 -21.88 -1.50 -14.84
N LYS A 299 -21.96 -2.66 -15.50
CA LYS A 299 -21.01 -3.78 -15.30
C LYS A 299 -19.74 -3.64 -16.13
N GLY A 300 -19.58 -2.53 -16.85
CA GLY A 300 -18.41 -2.25 -17.69
C GLY A 300 -18.28 -3.23 -18.85
N ARG A 301 -19.41 -3.69 -19.41
CA ARG A 301 -19.49 -4.54 -20.62
C ARG A 301 -19.62 -3.73 -21.91
N TYR A 302 -20.07 -2.49 -21.79
CA TYR A 302 -20.29 -1.53 -22.87
C TYR A 302 -19.27 -0.42 -22.69
N PHE A 303 -18.29 -0.33 -23.58
CA PHE A 303 -17.14 0.56 -23.38
C PHE A 303 -17.50 2.03 -23.62
N GLU A 304 -18.55 2.29 -24.39
CA GLU A 304 -19.19 3.58 -24.57
C GLU A 304 -19.77 4.17 -23.27
N PHE A 305 -19.98 3.33 -22.24
CA PHE A 305 -20.54 3.73 -20.94
C PHE A 305 -19.82 3.05 -19.77
N ILE A 306 -18.79 3.70 -19.23
CA ILE A 306 -17.92 3.15 -18.16
C ILE A 306 -17.77 4.07 -16.94
N PRO A 307 -18.87 4.59 -16.34
CA PRO A 307 -18.80 5.54 -15.23
C PRO A 307 -18.14 4.98 -13.95
N PHE A 308 -17.99 3.65 -13.88
CA PHE A 308 -17.32 2.95 -12.77
C PHE A 308 -16.10 2.14 -13.23
N GLY A 309 -15.63 2.36 -14.46
CA GLY A 309 -14.61 1.56 -15.13
C GLY A 309 -15.13 0.22 -15.65
N ALA A 310 -14.20 -0.67 -16.01
CA ALA A 310 -14.50 -1.97 -16.61
C ALA A 310 -13.52 -3.07 -16.16
N GLY A 311 -13.89 -4.34 -16.42
CA GLY A 311 -13.04 -5.51 -16.21
C GLY A 311 -12.76 -5.87 -14.74
N ARG A 312 -11.65 -6.60 -14.49
CA ARG A 312 -11.29 -7.14 -13.16
C ARG A 312 -11.04 -6.08 -12.08
N ARG A 313 -10.92 -4.81 -12.47
CA ARG A 313 -10.64 -3.69 -11.57
C ARG A 313 -11.75 -2.62 -11.61
N ILE A 314 -12.94 -3.01 -12.07
CA ILE A 314 -14.15 -2.19 -11.99
C ILE A 314 -14.42 -1.80 -10.53
N CYS A 315 -15.01 -0.62 -10.31
CA CYS A 315 -15.27 -0.10 -8.98
C CYS A 315 -16.00 -1.15 -8.11
N PRO A 316 -15.41 -1.58 -6.97
CA PRO A 316 -16.08 -2.55 -6.10
C PRO A 316 -17.32 -1.96 -5.40
N GLY A 317 -17.47 -0.63 -5.40
CA GLY A 317 -18.55 0.09 -4.74
C GLY A 317 -19.85 0.23 -5.54
N ILE A 318 -19.95 -0.26 -6.79
CA ILE A 318 -21.15 -0.05 -7.65
C ILE A 318 -22.44 -0.51 -6.98
N SER A 319 -22.43 -1.70 -6.40
CA SER A 319 -23.60 -2.30 -5.73
C SER A 319 -24.07 -1.51 -4.51
N PHE A 320 -23.22 -0.62 -4.00
CA PHE A 320 -23.53 0.31 -2.92
C PHE A 320 -23.87 1.71 -3.45
N ALA A 321 -23.15 2.22 -4.45
CA ALA A 321 -23.33 3.55 -5.00
C ALA A 321 -24.70 3.74 -5.67
N ILE A 322 -25.13 2.81 -6.53
CA ILE A 322 -26.38 2.95 -7.29
C ILE A 322 -27.59 3.09 -6.37
N PRO A 323 -27.80 2.23 -5.35
CA PRO A 323 -28.93 2.41 -4.45
C PRO A 323 -28.85 3.66 -3.56
N ASN A 324 -27.64 4.13 -3.25
CA ASN A 324 -27.43 5.39 -2.52
C ASN A 324 -27.76 6.63 -3.37
N ILE A 325 -27.95 6.49 -4.69
CA ILE A 325 -28.45 7.56 -5.57
C ILE A 325 -29.94 7.36 -5.83
N GLU A 326 -30.33 6.12 -6.19
CA GLU A 326 -31.69 5.75 -6.58
C GLU A 326 -32.70 5.96 -5.43
N LEU A 327 -32.42 5.45 -4.23
CA LEU A 327 -33.38 5.48 -3.13
C LEU A 327 -33.63 6.90 -2.61
N PRO A 328 -32.61 7.74 -2.32
CA PRO A 328 -32.88 9.12 -1.93
C PRO A 328 -33.62 9.89 -3.01
N LEU A 329 -33.23 9.74 -4.28
CA LEU A 329 -33.89 10.43 -5.39
C LEU A 329 -35.37 10.04 -5.49
N ALA A 330 -35.69 8.74 -5.46
CA ALA A 330 -37.07 8.25 -5.46
C ALA A 330 -37.90 8.81 -4.30
N GLN A 331 -37.33 8.81 -3.09
CA GLN A 331 -38.01 9.28 -1.88
C GLN A 331 -38.20 10.81 -1.87
N LEU A 332 -37.24 11.55 -2.41
CA LEU A 332 -37.33 13.01 -2.56
C LEU A 332 -38.40 13.40 -3.58
N LEU A 333 -38.50 12.69 -4.70
CA LEU A 333 -39.53 12.91 -5.72
C LEU A 333 -40.93 12.49 -5.26
N TYR A 334 -41.02 11.42 -4.47
CA TYR A 334 -42.31 10.92 -3.97
C TYR A 334 -42.90 11.82 -2.86
N HIS A 335 -42.06 12.39 -1.98
CA HIS A 335 -42.53 13.09 -0.79
C HIS A 335 -42.61 14.61 -0.90
N PHE A 336 -42.01 15.23 -1.91
CA PHE A 336 -41.88 16.68 -1.99
C PHE A 336 -42.13 17.24 -3.39
N ASP A 337 -42.83 18.37 -3.45
CA ASP A 337 -42.86 19.25 -4.61
C ASP A 337 -41.73 20.27 -4.53
N TRP A 338 -40.88 20.32 -5.56
CA TRP A 338 -39.69 21.17 -5.57
C TRP A 338 -39.93 22.49 -6.30
N LYS A 339 -39.41 23.58 -5.73
CA LYS A 339 -39.36 24.91 -6.35
C LYS A 339 -38.05 25.59 -5.99
N LEU A 340 -37.46 26.31 -6.93
CA LEU A 340 -36.28 27.12 -6.65
C LEU A 340 -36.66 28.36 -5.81
N PRO A 341 -35.76 28.83 -4.91
CA PRO A 341 -35.97 30.06 -4.18
C PRO A 341 -36.16 31.26 -5.11
N ASP A 342 -36.88 32.27 -4.63
CA ASP A 342 -36.99 33.59 -5.27
C ASP A 342 -37.56 33.60 -6.70
N GLY A 343 -38.27 32.53 -7.11
CA GLY A 343 -38.89 32.45 -8.43
C GLY A 343 -37.90 32.24 -9.57
N LYS A 344 -36.64 31.90 -9.26
CA LYS A 344 -35.63 31.53 -10.26
C LYS A 344 -36.11 30.38 -11.12
N LYS A 345 -35.77 30.44 -12.40
CA LYS A 345 -35.97 29.30 -13.29
C LYS A 345 -34.79 28.33 -13.20
N TYR A 346 -35.01 27.13 -13.70
CA TYR A 346 -34.01 26.05 -13.67
C TYR A 346 -32.81 26.36 -14.57
N GLU A 347 -33.02 27.10 -15.67
CA GLU A 347 -31.98 27.53 -16.60
C GLU A 347 -30.98 28.50 -15.96
N GLU A 348 -31.33 29.04 -14.77
CA GLU A 348 -30.48 29.91 -13.96
C GLU A 348 -29.64 29.12 -12.93
N LEU A 349 -29.74 27.79 -12.90
CA LEU A 349 -28.87 26.95 -12.09
C LEU A 349 -27.50 26.85 -12.75
N ASP A 350 -26.47 27.19 -11.97
CA ASP A 350 -25.09 26.96 -12.37
C ASP A 350 -24.78 25.47 -12.32
N MET A 351 -24.75 24.85 -13.49
CA MET A 351 -24.42 23.44 -13.70
C MET A 351 -22.95 23.26 -14.15
N GLU A 352 -22.14 24.34 -14.15
CA GLU A 352 -20.69 24.20 -14.32
C GLU A 352 -20.13 23.34 -13.17
N GLU A 353 -19.35 22.33 -13.53
CA GLU A 353 -18.66 21.49 -12.54
C GLU A 353 -17.63 22.35 -11.79
N ASP A 354 -17.92 22.68 -10.53
CA ASP A 354 -17.10 23.61 -9.75
C ASP A 354 -15.86 22.90 -9.17
N LEU A 355 -14.68 23.23 -9.72
CA LEU A 355 -13.38 22.80 -9.21
C LEU A 355 -12.96 23.74 -8.08
N GLY A 356 -13.47 23.50 -6.87
CA GLY A 356 -13.37 24.41 -5.72
C GLY A 356 -11.97 24.85 -5.27
N LEU A 357 -10.90 24.18 -5.72
CA LEU A 357 -9.50 24.49 -5.40
C LEU A 357 -8.67 25.06 -6.59
N ILE A 358 -8.94 24.64 -7.83
CA ILE A 358 -8.16 25.06 -9.02
C ILE A 358 -8.48 26.52 -9.39
N LYS A 359 -9.74 26.97 -9.28
CA LYS A 359 -10.13 28.38 -9.51
C LYS A 359 -9.51 29.37 -8.49
N LYS A 360 -9.06 28.89 -7.32
CA LYS A 360 -8.47 29.74 -6.27
C LYS A 360 -6.96 29.91 -6.39
N LEU A 361 -6.29 29.11 -7.22
CA LEU A 361 -4.85 29.19 -7.40
C LEU A 361 -4.47 30.30 -8.41
N PRO A 362 -3.48 31.13 -8.10
CA PRO A 362 -3.04 32.20 -9.00
C PRO A 362 -2.49 31.65 -10.32
N ALA A 363 -3.05 32.14 -11.43
CA ALA A 363 -2.58 31.85 -12.77
C ALA A 363 -1.52 32.85 -13.24
N ALA A 364 -0.78 32.49 -14.30
CA ALA A 364 0.16 33.41 -14.95
C ALA A 364 -0.54 34.61 -15.62
N LYS A 365 -1.79 34.43 -16.04
CA LYS A 365 -2.63 35.45 -16.69
C LYS A 365 -4.08 35.30 -16.20
N PRO A 366 -4.91 36.36 -16.21
CA PRO A 366 -6.34 36.26 -15.93
C PRO A 366 -6.99 35.21 -16.85
N GLY A 367 -7.67 34.21 -16.26
CA GLY A 367 -8.28 33.10 -17.00
C GLY A 367 -7.31 32.05 -17.56
N GLY A 368 -6.01 32.15 -17.27
CA GLY A 368 -5.00 31.15 -17.62
C GLY A 368 -4.89 30.01 -16.59
N GLU A 369 -4.03 29.03 -16.88
CA GLU A 369 -3.78 27.90 -15.99
C GLU A 369 -3.09 28.32 -14.68
N PRO A 370 -3.46 27.71 -13.53
CA PRO A 370 -2.77 27.93 -12.28
C PRO A 370 -1.32 27.43 -12.35
N LEU A 371 -0.41 28.20 -11.75
CA LEU A 371 1.01 27.85 -11.73
C LEU A 371 1.26 26.62 -10.82
N PRO A 372 2.10 25.65 -11.22
CA PRO A 372 2.48 24.50 -10.37
C PRO A 372 3.01 24.90 -8.98
N GLU A 373 3.64 26.07 -8.90
CA GLU A 373 4.14 26.66 -7.65
C GLU A 373 2.99 27.02 -6.69
N GLY A 374 1.81 27.37 -7.21
CA GLY A 374 0.62 27.59 -6.40
C GLY A 374 0.15 26.33 -5.68
N LEU A 375 0.21 25.19 -6.38
CA LEU A 375 -0.09 23.88 -5.81
C LEU A 375 0.95 23.47 -4.76
N LEU A 376 2.23 23.68 -5.05
CA LEU A 376 3.32 23.38 -4.11
C LEU A 376 3.19 24.18 -2.81
N TRP A 377 2.84 25.47 -2.90
CA TRP A 377 2.60 26.29 -1.72
C TRP A 377 1.43 25.78 -0.87
N LEU A 378 0.32 25.37 -1.50
CA LEU A 378 -0.82 24.81 -0.80
C LEU A 378 -0.44 23.53 -0.04
N LEU A 379 0.30 22.62 -0.69
CA LEU A 379 0.75 21.37 -0.07
C LEU A 379 1.67 21.61 1.13
N LEU A 380 2.53 22.64 1.07
CA LEU A 380 3.47 22.94 2.14
C LEU A 380 2.85 23.72 3.30
N THR A 381 1.84 24.55 3.04
CA THR A 381 1.32 25.50 4.03
C THR A 381 -0.12 25.24 4.47
N GLY A 382 -0.86 24.39 3.74
CA GLY A 382 -2.30 24.21 3.91
C GLY A 382 -3.12 25.44 3.53
N LYS A 383 -2.53 26.45 2.88
CA LYS A 383 -3.18 27.71 2.53
C LYS A 383 -3.10 27.98 1.03
N VAL A 384 -4.18 28.49 0.47
CA VAL A 384 -4.20 28.96 -0.92
C VAL A 384 -3.29 30.20 -1.04
N PRO A 385 -2.26 30.19 -1.90
CA PRO A 385 -1.39 31.34 -2.09
C PRO A 385 -2.06 32.45 -2.89
N ASN A 386 -1.64 33.69 -2.67
CA ASN A 386 -1.89 34.80 -3.58
C ASN A 386 -0.84 34.84 -4.71
N LYS A 387 -1.06 35.67 -5.73
CA LYS A 387 -0.19 35.75 -6.92
C LYS A 387 1.26 36.12 -6.57
N GLU A 388 1.46 37.02 -5.61
CA GLU A 388 2.80 37.42 -5.16
C GLU A 388 3.56 36.27 -4.51
N GLN A 389 2.89 35.44 -3.70
CA GLN A 389 3.48 34.26 -3.07
C GLN A 389 3.89 33.22 -4.11
N VAL A 390 3.06 32.99 -5.12
CA VAL A 390 3.37 32.08 -6.23
C VAL A 390 4.54 32.60 -7.07
N ASP A 391 4.57 33.89 -7.38
CA ASP A 391 5.64 34.50 -8.17
C ASP A 391 6.97 34.52 -7.39
N ALA A 392 6.92 34.76 -6.08
CA ALA A 392 8.08 34.66 -5.18
C ALA A 392 8.63 33.23 -5.12
N LEU A 393 7.75 32.23 -4.94
CA LEU A 393 8.14 30.82 -4.95
C LEU A 393 8.69 30.39 -6.31
N SER A 394 8.08 30.83 -7.41
CA SER A 394 8.57 30.58 -8.77
C SER A 394 9.96 31.18 -8.97
N LYS A 395 10.19 32.41 -8.50
CA LYS A 395 11.50 33.07 -8.56
C LYS A 395 12.54 32.32 -7.72
N GLU A 396 12.16 31.84 -6.54
CA GLU A 396 13.04 31.06 -5.67
C GLU A 396 13.37 29.67 -6.24
N LEU A 397 12.40 28.96 -6.81
CA LEU A 397 12.65 27.69 -7.49
C LEU A 397 13.57 27.88 -8.69
N ARG A 398 13.34 28.92 -9.51
CA ARG A 398 14.20 29.24 -10.66
C ARG A 398 15.61 29.65 -10.23
N SER A 399 15.76 30.42 -9.15
CA SER A 399 17.08 30.80 -8.65
C SER A 399 17.88 29.60 -8.10
N ARG A 400 17.18 28.53 -7.71
CA ARG A 400 17.77 27.27 -7.23
C ARG A 400 17.85 26.17 -8.31
N ALA A 401 17.28 26.40 -9.50
CA ALA A 401 17.21 25.43 -10.60
C ALA A 401 18.53 25.30 -11.38
N THR A 402 19.62 25.05 -10.67
CA THR A 402 20.92 24.72 -11.27
C THR A 402 21.19 23.24 -11.04
N VAL A 403 21.29 22.47 -12.10
CA VAL A 403 21.74 21.07 -12.03
C VAL A 403 23.27 21.07 -12.15
N PRO A 404 24.01 20.60 -11.14
CA PRO A 404 25.47 20.56 -11.20
C PRO A 404 25.99 19.61 -12.29
N ASP A 405 27.15 19.92 -12.87
CA ASP A 405 27.82 19.09 -13.89
C ASP A 405 28.02 17.63 -13.46
N HIS A 406 28.26 17.37 -12.17
CA HIS A 406 28.45 16.02 -11.66
C HIS A 406 27.19 15.14 -11.80
N VAL A 407 26.00 15.75 -11.85
CA VAL A 407 24.74 15.03 -12.05
C VAL A 407 24.64 14.51 -13.48
N TYR A 408 24.94 15.35 -14.47
CA TYR A 408 24.99 14.92 -15.87
C TYR A 408 26.04 13.83 -16.09
N LYS A 409 27.25 14.02 -15.55
CA LYS A 409 28.31 13.01 -15.62
C LYS A 409 27.93 11.67 -14.99
N ALA A 410 27.16 11.68 -13.89
CA ALA A 410 26.70 10.45 -13.25
C ALA A 410 25.67 9.70 -14.09
N ILE A 411 24.80 10.42 -14.81
CA ILE A 411 23.84 9.84 -15.76
C ILE A 411 24.58 9.28 -16.98
N ASP A 412 25.49 10.06 -17.57
CA ASP A 412 26.27 9.69 -18.76
C ASP A 412 27.25 8.54 -18.49
N ALA A 413 27.59 8.28 -17.22
CA ALA A 413 28.42 7.15 -16.83
C ALA A 413 27.72 5.81 -17.06
N LEU A 414 26.39 5.76 -17.04
CA LEU A 414 25.63 4.54 -17.26
C LEU A 414 25.61 4.14 -18.75
N PRO A 415 25.57 2.83 -19.06
CA PRO A 415 25.40 2.40 -20.44
C PRO A 415 24.02 2.83 -20.96
N VAL A 416 23.92 3.06 -22.28
CA VAL A 416 22.66 3.45 -22.96
C VAL A 416 21.54 2.43 -22.75
N SER A 417 21.90 1.16 -22.53
CA SER A 417 20.96 0.08 -22.22
C SER A 417 20.39 0.13 -20.80
N ALA A 418 20.88 1.02 -19.92
CA ALA A 418 20.35 1.18 -18.58
C ALA A 418 18.89 1.68 -18.65
N HIS A 419 18.04 1.13 -17.77
CA HIS A 419 16.63 1.50 -17.74
C HIS A 419 16.46 3.00 -17.42
N PRO A 420 15.54 3.74 -18.07
CA PRO A 420 15.39 5.19 -17.86
C PRO A 420 15.12 5.60 -16.41
N MET A 421 14.37 4.80 -15.65
CA MET A 421 14.17 5.06 -14.22
C MET A 421 15.47 4.92 -13.41
N THR A 422 16.38 4.03 -13.81
CA THR A 422 17.71 3.91 -13.19
C THR A 422 18.51 5.18 -13.46
N GLN A 423 18.53 5.67 -14.70
CA GLN A 423 19.17 6.95 -15.05
C GLN A 423 18.58 8.14 -14.26
N PHE A 424 17.25 8.21 -14.13
CA PHE A 424 16.58 9.23 -13.34
C PHE A 424 16.96 9.15 -11.85
N ALA A 425 16.88 7.96 -11.26
CA ALA A 425 17.24 7.73 -9.87
C ALA A 425 18.71 8.08 -9.59
N MET A 426 19.62 7.79 -10.53
CA MET A 426 21.03 8.21 -10.47
C MET A 426 21.17 9.72 -10.44
N GLY A 427 20.44 10.44 -11.31
CA GLY A 427 20.42 11.90 -11.30
C GLY A 427 19.97 12.48 -9.96
N VAL A 428 18.88 11.94 -9.40
CA VAL A 428 18.36 12.35 -8.09
C VAL A 428 19.36 12.04 -6.96
N MET A 429 20.00 10.87 -6.98
CA MET A 429 21.00 10.51 -5.97
C MET A 429 22.25 11.40 -6.06
N ALA A 430 22.67 11.78 -7.27
CA ALA A 430 23.80 12.70 -7.46
C ALA A 430 23.48 14.12 -6.95
N LEU A 431 22.22 14.54 -7.01
CA LEU A 431 21.78 15.81 -6.42
C LEU A 431 21.88 15.83 -4.89
N GLN A 432 21.84 14.68 -4.21
CA GLN A 432 21.94 14.59 -2.74
C GLN A 432 23.22 15.22 -2.18
N VAL A 433 24.30 15.28 -2.97
CA VAL A 433 25.56 15.97 -2.60
C VAL A 433 25.33 17.44 -2.23
N GLN A 434 24.26 18.06 -2.72
CA GLN A 434 23.89 19.44 -2.40
C GLN A 434 23.06 19.59 -1.11
N SER A 435 22.76 18.51 -0.39
CA SER A 435 21.95 18.57 0.84
C SER A 435 22.60 19.44 1.92
N GLU A 436 22.05 20.63 2.15
CA GLU A 436 22.47 21.54 3.22
C GLU A 436 22.22 20.96 4.61
N PHE A 437 21.20 20.11 4.76
CA PHE A 437 20.95 19.37 6.01
C PHE A 437 22.12 18.45 6.36
N GLN A 438 22.63 17.69 5.38
CA GLN A 438 23.76 16.79 5.58
C GLN A 438 25.03 17.59 5.95
N LYS A 439 25.31 18.68 5.22
CA LYS A 439 26.43 19.58 5.49
C LYS A 439 26.35 20.25 6.86
N ALA A 440 25.14 20.60 7.32
CA ALA A 440 24.92 21.21 8.62
C ALA A 440 25.13 20.20 9.77
N TYR A 441 24.70 18.95 9.59
CA TYR A 441 24.91 17.88 10.56
C TYR A 441 26.39 17.56 10.74
N GLU A 442 27.13 17.41 9.63
CA GLU A 442 28.59 17.12 9.63
C GLU A 442 29.42 18.22 10.29
N LYS A 443 28.95 19.47 10.29
CA LYS A 443 29.59 20.61 10.97
C LYS A 443 29.31 20.68 12.48
N GLY A 444 28.64 19.69 13.05
CA GLY A 444 28.44 19.60 14.51
C GLY A 444 27.45 20.62 15.07
N ILE A 445 26.44 21.05 14.30
CA ILE A 445 25.34 21.88 14.83
C ILE A 445 24.47 20.98 15.72
N HIS A 446 24.90 20.81 16.98
CA HIS A 446 24.18 20.05 17.98
C HIS A 446 22.78 20.64 18.22
N LYS A 447 21.80 19.74 18.33
CA LYS A 447 20.42 19.97 18.78
C LYS A 447 20.35 20.99 19.93
N SER A 448 20.07 22.25 19.62
CA SER A 448 19.49 23.16 20.60
C SER A 448 18.00 23.26 20.32
N LYS A 449 17.20 22.89 21.34
CA LYS A 449 15.74 23.07 21.45
C LYS A 449 14.86 22.03 20.73
N LEU A 450 14.76 20.84 21.33
CA LEU A 450 13.48 20.12 21.41
C LEU A 450 13.43 19.43 22.77
N SER A 451 12.68 20.06 23.67
CA SER A 451 12.37 19.60 25.03
C SER A 451 11.51 18.35 24.94
N VAL A 452 11.98 17.22 25.50
CA VAL A 452 11.15 16.07 25.83
C VAL A 452 11.41 15.72 27.29
N SER A 453 10.54 16.21 28.16
CA SER A 453 10.52 15.89 29.58
C SER A 453 9.48 14.81 29.89
N ALA A 454 9.85 13.92 30.83
CA ALA A 454 9.08 12.88 31.55
C ALA A 454 9.04 11.49 30.87
N LEU A 455 9.96 10.56 31.14
CA LEU A 455 10.27 9.76 32.35
C LEU A 455 9.39 8.51 32.57
N SER A 456 10.00 7.37 32.24
CA SER A 456 10.14 6.11 33.00
C SER A 456 9.15 5.75 34.13
N LYS A 457 8.54 4.56 34.00
CA LYS A 457 8.61 3.36 34.89
C LYS A 457 7.27 2.60 34.92
N LEU A 458 7.27 1.32 34.53
CA LEU A 458 6.85 0.21 35.39
C LEU A 458 7.27 -1.15 34.80
N ARG A 459 7.64 -2.07 35.70
CA ARG A 459 8.18 -3.43 35.48
C ARG A 459 7.09 -4.51 35.66
N SER A 460 7.30 -5.63 34.95
CA SER A 460 7.16 -7.04 35.37
C SER A 460 5.88 -7.88 35.12
N ARG A 461 6.16 -9.10 34.59
CA ARG A 461 5.54 -10.46 34.74
C ARG A 461 4.21 -10.73 33.99
N VAL A 462 3.91 -11.88 33.35
CA VAL A 462 4.28 -13.31 33.51
C VAL A 462 4.23 -14.10 32.16
N VAL A 463 5.23 -14.98 32.00
CA VAL A 463 5.37 -16.32 31.37
C VAL A 463 4.15 -17.06 30.76
N GLN A 464 4.36 -17.66 29.57
CA GLN A 464 4.09 -19.08 29.34
C GLN A 464 5.01 -19.68 28.26
N GLN A 465 5.90 -20.58 28.69
CA GLN A 465 6.74 -21.46 27.86
C GLN A 465 5.90 -22.55 27.19
N SER A 466 6.29 -22.94 25.97
CA SER A 466 6.14 -24.31 25.50
C SER A 466 7.42 -24.76 24.81
N SER A 467 8.10 -25.74 25.41
CA SER A 467 9.23 -26.45 24.81
C SER A 467 8.70 -27.51 23.84
N PHE A 468 9.29 -27.61 22.66
CA PHE A 468 9.33 -28.87 21.93
C PHE A 468 10.74 -29.09 21.36
N ASN A 469 11.49 -29.94 22.06
CA ASN A 469 12.61 -30.67 21.49
C ASN A 469 12.06 -31.72 20.51
N ASN A 470 12.67 -31.83 19.34
CA ASN A 470 12.82 -33.12 18.66
C ASN A 470 14.04 -33.07 17.75
N SER A 471 15.12 -33.67 18.25
CA SER A 471 16.33 -33.96 17.49
C SER A 471 16.10 -35.22 16.65
N VAL A 472 16.27 -35.14 15.34
CA VAL A 472 16.49 -36.33 14.50
C VAL A 472 17.77 -36.11 13.71
N ARG A 473 18.76 -36.97 13.96
CA ARG A 473 20.08 -36.97 13.35
C ARG A 473 20.06 -37.93 12.17
N TRP A 474 20.31 -37.44 10.96
CA TRP A 474 20.55 -38.28 9.79
C TRP A 474 22.00 -38.09 9.33
N LEU A 475 22.77 -39.17 9.34
CA LEU A 475 24.05 -39.28 8.62
C LEU A 475 23.71 -39.58 7.17
N GLN A 476 24.01 -38.66 6.25
CA GLN A 476 23.95 -38.90 4.81
C GLN A 476 25.31 -38.64 4.16
N ILE A 477 25.64 -39.52 3.22
CA ILE A 477 26.80 -39.46 2.34
C ILE A 477 26.59 -38.28 1.38
N GLN A 478 27.53 -37.33 1.39
CA GLN A 478 27.42 -36.08 0.64
C GLN A 478 27.50 -36.30 -0.87
N THR A 479 26.53 -35.74 -1.59
CA THR A 479 26.50 -35.66 -3.06
C THR A 479 26.82 -34.23 -3.50
N SER A 480 27.13 -34.00 -4.79
CA SER A 480 27.49 -32.65 -5.27
C SER A 480 26.36 -31.61 -5.12
N SER A 481 25.10 -32.04 -4.95
CA SER A 481 23.96 -31.16 -4.66
C SER A 481 23.94 -30.65 -3.21
N ASP A 482 24.69 -31.27 -2.29
CA ASP A 482 24.75 -30.85 -0.88
C ASP A 482 25.64 -29.62 -0.65
N LEU A 483 26.51 -29.30 -1.59
CA LEU A 483 27.40 -28.14 -1.55
C LEU A 483 26.79 -26.88 -2.21
N ASP A 484 25.76 -27.05 -3.04
CA ASP A 484 25.12 -25.97 -3.77
C ASP A 484 24.02 -25.30 -2.94
N LEU A 485 24.25 -24.04 -2.55
CA LEU A 485 23.33 -23.27 -1.72
C LEU A 485 21.96 -23.06 -2.41
N HIS A 486 21.95 -22.86 -3.74
CA HIS A 486 20.71 -22.72 -4.49
C HIS A 486 19.85 -24.00 -4.42
N SER A 487 20.46 -25.17 -4.60
CA SER A 487 19.78 -26.46 -4.45
C SER A 487 19.23 -26.67 -3.05
N GLN A 488 20.01 -26.33 -2.01
CA GLN A 488 19.54 -26.42 -0.61
C GLN A 488 18.30 -25.54 -0.36
N LEU A 489 18.29 -24.30 -0.89
CA LEU A 489 17.13 -23.42 -0.79
C LEU A 489 15.92 -23.99 -1.53
N LYS A 490 16.12 -24.51 -2.74
CA LYS A 490 15.05 -25.11 -3.56
C LYS A 490 14.33 -26.25 -2.82
N GLU A 491 15.07 -27.05 -2.04
CA GLU A 491 14.51 -28.13 -1.22
C GLU A 491 13.75 -27.62 0.01
N LEU A 492 14.20 -26.53 0.64
CA LEU A 492 13.63 -26.00 1.88
C LEU A 492 12.40 -25.11 1.67
N ILE A 493 12.30 -24.42 0.54
CA ILE A 493 11.23 -23.46 0.26
C ILE A 493 9.82 -24.07 0.36
N PRO A 494 9.50 -25.25 -0.22
CA PRO A 494 8.15 -25.81 -0.16
C PRO A 494 7.64 -26.04 1.27
N GLU A 495 8.51 -26.47 2.18
CA GLU A 495 8.16 -26.69 3.58
C GLU A 495 7.75 -25.36 4.26
N GLN A 496 8.51 -24.30 4.03
CA GLN A 496 8.22 -22.98 4.61
C GLN A 496 6.94 -22.36 4.02
N GLN A 497 6.68 -22.60 2.72
CA GLN A 497 5.42 -22.19 2.08
C GLN A 497 4.21 -22.87 2.72
N GLU A 498 4.28 -24.18 2.98
CA GLU A 498 3.19 -24.90 3.64
C GLU A 498 3.04 -24.45 5.10
N ARG A 499 4.14 -24.17 5.81
CA ARG A 499 4.10 -23.60 7.17
C ARG A 499 3.37 -22.26 7.20
N LEU A 500 3.68 -21.34 6.28
CA LEU A 500 3.02 -20.03 6.19
C LEU A 500 1.54 -20.15 5.82
N LYS A 501 1.22 -21.06 4.89
CA LYS A 501 -0.16 -21.36 4.50
C LYS A 501 -0.97 -21.90 5.67
N LYS A 502 -0.40 -22.84 6.44
CA LYS A 502 -1.01 -23.41 7.66
C LYS A 502 -1.22 -22.33 8.73
N LEU A 503 -0.20 -21.51 9.00
CA LEU A 503 -0.29 -20.39 9.93
C LEU A 503 -1.45 -19.45 9.56
N LYS A 504 -1.57 -19.10 8.28
CA LYS A 504 -2.66 -18.25 7.79
C LYS A 504 -4.04 -18.92 7.89
N SER A 505 -4.14 -20.22 7.59
CA SER A 505 -5.43 -20.92 7.65
C SER A 505 -5.92 -21.17 9.07
N GLU A 506 -5.02 -21.49 9.99
CA GLU A 506 -5.35 -21.84 11.38
C GLU A 506 -5.43 -20.59 12.28
N HIS A 507 -4.54 -19.62 12.05
CA HIS A 507 -4.33 -18.49 12.96
C HIS A 507 -4.49 -17.12 12.30
N GLY A 508 -4.90 -17.01 11.04
CA GLY A 508 -4.98 -15.73 10.30
C GLY A 508 -5.95 -14.69 10.87
N LYS A 509 -6.80 -15.05 11.85
CA LYS A 509 -7.69 -14.14 12.58
C LYS A 509 -7.27 -13.90 14.04
N VAL A 510 -6.18 -14.52 14.51
CA VAL A 510 -5.69 -14.34 15.88
C VAL A 510 -5.15 -12.92 16.03
N GLN A 511 -5.59 -12.22 17.07
CA GLN A 511 -5.14 -10.87 17.38
C GLN A 511 -3.74 -10.93 18.03
N LEU A 512 -2.81 -10.11 17.52
CA LEU A 512 -1.44 -10.00 18.05
C LEU A 512 -1.25 -8.78 18.96
N GLY A 513 -2.15 -7.79 18.92
CA GLY A 513 -2.08 -6.57 19.71
C GLY A 513 -3.16 -5.55 19.32
N ASN A 514 -3.20 -4.43 20.05
CA ASN A 514 -4.07 -3.29 19.76
C ASN A 514 -3.31 -2.19 19.02
N ILE A 515 -4.01 -1.37 18.23
CA ILE A 515 -3.42 -0.21 17.51
C ILE A 515 -4.05 1.07 18.07
N PRO A 516 -3.52 1.65 19.17
CA PRO A 516 -3.94 2.96 19.66
C PRO A 516 -3.34 4.08 18.80
N VAL A 517 -3.92 5.28 18.89
CA VAL A 517 -3.46 6.49 18.18
C VAL A 517 -1.97 6.77 18.43
N ASP A 518 -1.49 6.54 19.67
CA ASP A 518 -0.09 6.75 20.03
C ASP A 518 0.88 5.90 19.19
N MET A 519 0.50 4.67 18.80
CA MET A 519 1.34 3.85 17.92
C MET A 519 1.38 4.41 16.49
N VAL A 520 0.25 4.96 16.01
CA VAL A 520 0.15 5.57 14.68
C VAL A 520 1.01 6.83 14.61
N LEU A 521 0.89 7.72 15.60
CA LEU A 521 1.68 8.96 15.67
C LEU A 521 3.15 8.72 16.05
N GLY A 522 3.43 7.69 16.84
CA GLY A 522 4.76 7.35 17.35
C GLY A 522 5.61 6.52 16.40
N GLY A 523 5.22 6.37 15.13
CA GLY A 523 5.97 5.60 14.13
C GLY A 523 5.96 4.10 14.39
N MET A 524 4.78 3.51 14.62
CA MET A 524 4.58 2.07 14.85
C MET A 524 5.27 1.51 16.11
N ARG A 525 5.59 2.37 17.08
CA ARG A 525 6.26 1.96 18.31
C ARG A 525 5.46 0.89 19.08
N GLY A 526 6.04 -0.29 19.24
CA GLY A 526 5.39 -1.41 19.95
C GLY A 526 4.34 -2.15 19.12
N MET A 527 4.23 -1.87 17.82
CA MET A 527 3.30 -2.53 16.91
C MET A 527 3.99 -3.65 16.14
N THR A 528 3.51 -4.88 16.27
CA THR A 528 3.97 -6.02 15.45
C THR A 528 3.40 -5.87 14.03
N GLY A 529 4.22 -5.37 13.10
CA GLY A 529 3.75 -4.98 11.75
C GLY A 529 4.29 -5.80 10.57
N LEU A 530 5.36 -6.57 10.74
CA LEU A 530 5.99 -7.31 9.64
C LEU A 530 6.58 -8.66 10.10
N LEU A 531 6.90 -9.52 9.13
CA LEU A 531 7.53 -10.82 9.34
C LEU A 531 8.99 -10.78 8.86
N TRP A 532 9.92 -11.15 9.73
CA TRP A 532 11.35 -11.27 9.45
C TRP A 532 11.85 -12.60 10.02
N GLU A 533 12.42 -13.45 9.17
CA GLU A 533 12.65 -14.87 9.49
C GLU A 533 14.12 -15.20 9.84
N THR A 534 15.05 -14.31 9.48
CA THR A 534 16.50 -14.55 9.58
C THR A 534 17.03 -14.35 11.01
N SER A 535 16.47 -13.38 11.73
CA SER A 535 16.85 -13.09 13.11
C SER A 535 15.68 -12.62 13.97
N LEU A 536 15.81 -12.81 15.29
CA LEU A 536 14.87 -12.37 16.31
C LEU A 536 15.63 -12.01 17.59
N LEU A 537 15.26 -10.91 18.24
CA LEU A 537 15.88 -10.47 19.49
C LEU A 537 15.30 -11.26 20.68
N ASP A 538 16.17 -12.00 21.37
CA ASP A 538 15.87 -12.59 22.67
C ASP A 538 16.13 -11.53 23.75
N PRO A 539 15.16 -11.21 24.63
CA PRO A 539 15.34 -10.17 25.64
C PRO A 539 16.40 -10.49 26.70
N GLU A 540 16.79 -11.76 26.87
CA GLU A 540 17.80 -12.17 27.84
C GLU A 540 19.17 -12.44 27.17
N GLU A 541 19.16 -13.10 26.01
CA GLU A 541 20.38 -13.60 25.36
C GLU A 541 20.84 -12.73 24.17
N GLY A 542 20.09 -11.68 23.85
CA GLY A 542 20.38 -10.77 22.73
C GLY A 542 19.94 -11.32 21.37
N ILE A 543 20.53 -10.78 20.30
CA ILE A 543 20.11 -11.13 18.93
C ILE A 543 20.44 -12.60 18.63
N ARG A 544 19.49 -13.30 18.00
CA ARG A 544 19.66 -14.67 17.53
C ARG A 544 19.58 -14.76 16.00
N PHE A 545 20.54 -15.42 15.38
CA PHE A 545 20.55 -15.75 13.95
C PHE A 545 19.98 -17.16 13.76
N ARG A 546 18.77 -17.26 13.20
CA ARG A 546 18.04 -18.55 13.08
C ARG A 546 18.06 -19.35 14.39
N ASN A 547 17.74 -18.67 15.49
CA ASN A 547 17.74 -19.16 16.87
C ASN A 547 19.10 -19.41 17.55
N LEU A 548 20.23 -19.22 16.87
CA LEU A 548 21.56 -19.29 17.48
C LEU A 548 21.99 -17.93 18.02
N SER A 549 22.41 -17.87 19.29
CA SER A 549 23.01 -16.64 19.84
C SER A 549 24.41 -16.38 19.24
N ILE A 550 24.95 -15.17 19.43
CA ILE A 550 26.31 -14.84 18.95
C ILE A 550 27.37 -15.82 19.50
N PRO A 551 27.43 -16.15 20.81
CA PRO A 551 28.37 -17.15 21.32
C PRO A 551 28.19 -18.55 20.70
N GLU A 552 26.95 -18.95 20.43
CA GLU A 552 26.69 -20.22 19.74
C GLU A 552 27.17 -20.20 18.29
N CYS A 553 27.01 -19.07 17.59
CA CYS A 553 27.52 -18.88 16.25
C CYS A 553 29.05 -18.96 16.22
N GLN A 554 29.74 -18.26 17.12
CA GLN A 554 31.22 -18.34 17.24
C GLN A 554 31.70 -19.78 17.49
N LYS A 555 30.94 -20.58 18.25
CA LYS A 555 31.30 -21.97 18.53
C LYS A 555 31.02 -22.93 17.38
N LYS A 556 29.93 -22.71 16.61
CA LYS A 556 29.39 -23.68 15.65
C LYS A 556 29.73 -23.36 14.20
N LEU A 557 29.91 -22.09 13.84
CA LEU A 557 30.19 -21.70 12.46
C LEU A 557 31.67 -21.95 12.11
N PRO A 558 31.97 -22.39 10.88
CA PRO A 558 33.35 -22.54 10.42
C PRO A 558 34.13 -21.23 10.44
N ALA A 559 35.42 -21.32 10.79
CA ALA A 559 36.38 -20.21 10.78
C ALA A 559 37.45 -20.42 9.70
N ALA A 560 38.21 -19.36 9.38
CA ALA A 560 39.33 -19.45 8.43
C ALA A 560 40.49 -20.29 8.97
N LYS A 561 40.72 -20.24 10.29
CA LYS A 561 41.76 -20.98 11.02
C LYS A 561 41.18 -21.60 12.30
N PRO A 562 41.78 -22.67 12.84
CA PRO A 562 41.35 -23.22 14.12
C PRO A 562 41.37 -22.18 15.24
N GLY A 563 40.25 -22.03 15.95
CA GLY A 563 40.09 -21.04 17.03
C GLY A 563 39.96 -19.59 16.55
N GLY A 564 39.80 -19.36 15.24
CA GLY A 564 39.53 -18.05 14.68
C GLY A 564 38.07 -17.64 14.71
N GLU A 565 37.79 -16.44 14.22
CA GLU A 565 36.45 -15.86 14.17
C GLU A 565 35.57 -16.50 13.08
N PRO A 566 34.23 -16.55 13.27
CA PRO A 566 33.32 -17.16 12.33
C PRO A 566 33.35 -16.45 10.96
N LEU A 567 33.33 -17.24 9.89
CA LEU A 567 33.30 -16.72 8.53
C LEU A 567 31.92 -16.14 8.20
N PRO A 568 31.83 -14.93 7.60
CA PRO A 568 30.57 -14.34 7.17
C PRO A 568 29.78 -15.23 6.21
N GLU A 569 30.45 -16.00 5.35
CA GLU A 569 29.82 -16.96 4.45
C GLU A 569 29.08 -18.06 5.22
N GLY A 570 29.65 -18.50 6.34
CA GLY A 570 29.00 -19.46 7.23
C GLY A 570 27.72 -18.90 7.83
N LEU A 571 27.73 -17.63 8.24
CA LEU A 571 26.52 -16.96 8.72
C LEU A 571 25.50 -16.76 7.60
N LEU A 572 25.91 -16.33 6.40
CA LEU A 572 25.01 -16.18 5.25
C LEU A 572 24.27 -17.48 4.94
N TRP A 573 24.99 -18.61 4.94
CA TRP A 573 24.40 -19.94 4.78
C TRP A 573 23.38 -20.23 5.88
N LEU A 574 23.73 -19.96 7.14
CA LEU A 574 22.81 -20.15 8.27
C LEU A 574 21.54 -19.31 8.09
N LEU A 575 21.64 -18.03 7.76
CA LEU A 575 20.48 -17.15 7.59
C LEU A 575 19.55 -17.64 6.47
N LEU A 576 20.11 -18.08 5.35
CA LEU A 576 19.35 -18.55 4.20
C LEU A 576 18.69 -19.92 4.44
N THR A 577 19.42 -20.86 5.05
CA THR A 577 18.97 -22.26 5.16
C THR A 577 18.39 -22.64 6.52
N GLY A 578 18.67 -21.86 7.57
CA GLY A 578 18.41 -22.24 8.96
C GLY A 578 19.31 -23.35 9.51
N LYS A 579 20.32 -23.80 8.75
CA LYS A 579 21.23 -24.89 9.11
C LYS A 579 22.66 -24.37 9.27
N VAL A 580 23.39 -24.90 10.26
CA VAL A 580 24.82 -24.64 10.41
C VAL A 580 25.58 -25.35 9.28
N PRO A 581 26.35 -24.63 8.44
CA PRO A 581 27.12 -25.25 7.37
C PRO A 581 28.36 -25.98 7.90
N ASN A 582 28.83 -26.97 7.14
CA ASN A 582 30.17 -27.53 7.32
C ASN A 582 31.23 -26.68 6.59
N LYS A 583 32.51 -27.03 6.76
CA LYS A 583 33.62 -26.27 6.18
C LYS A 583 33.60 -26.30 4.65
N GLU A 584 33.27 -27.44 4.05
CA GLU A 584 33.22 -27.64 2.61
C GLU A 584 32.14 -26.78 1.95
N GLN A 585 30.96 -26.65 2.57
CA GLN A 585 29.89 -25.76 2.15
C GLN A 585 30.30 -24.29 2.24
N VAL A 586 30.99 -23.90 3.31
CA VAL A 586 31.53 -22.54 3.46
C VAL A 586 32.58 -22.26 2.38
N ASP A 587 33.50 -23.19 2.11
CA ASP A 587 34.53 -23.03 1.08
C ASP A 587 33.94 -22.96 -0.33
N ALA A 588 32.90 -23.74 -0.61
CA ALA A 588 32.14 -23.67 -1.85
C ALA A 588 31.47 -22.29 -2.01
N LEU A 589 30.82 -21.78 -0.97
CA LEU A 589 30.18 -20.46 -0.99
C LEU A 589 31.21 -19.32 -1.11
N SER A 590 32.35 -19.39 -0.42
CA SER A 590 33.45 -18.42 -0.59
C SER A 590 33.96 -18.42 -2.04
N LYS A 591 34.08 -19.60 -2.68
CA LYS A 591 34.45 -19.69 -4.10
C LYS A 591 33.37 -19.09 -5.01
N GLU A 592 32.10 -19.35 -4.73
CA GLU A 592 30.99 -18.80 -5.50
C GLU A 592 30.95 -17.26 -5.43
N LEU A 593 31.03 -16.70 -4.22
CA LEU A 593 31.07 -15.24 -4.02
C LEU A 593 32.26 -14.63 -4.78
N ARG A 594 33.45 -15.25 -4.71
CA ARG A 594 34.61 -14.77 -5.48
C ARG A 594 34.37 -14.77 -6.99
N SER A 595 33.67 -15.77 -7.52
CA SER A 595 33.36 -15.84 -8.95
C SER A 595 32.38 -14.76 -9.42
N ARG A 596 31.51 -14.28 -8.52
CA ARG A 596 30.52 -13.22 -8.77
C ARG A 596 31.07 -11.81 -8.52
N ALA A 597 32.24 -11.68 -7.90
CA ALA A 597 32.86 -10.42 -7.49
C ALA A 597 33.53 -9.65 -8.65
N THR A 598 32.82 -9.48 -9.76
CA THR A 598 33.23 -8.65 -10.90
C THR A 598 32.36 -7.41 -10.97
N VAL A 599 32.96 -6.22 -10.98
CA VAL A 599 32.24 -4.94 -11.03
C VAL A 599 32.47 -4.29 -12.40
N PRO A 600 31.42 -3.94 -13.15
CA PRO A 600 31.55 -3.27 -14.45
C PRO A 600 32.15 -1.85 -14.37
N ASP A 601 32.90 -1.44 -15.40
CA ASP A 601 33.57 -0.13 -15.46
C ASP A 601 32.63 1.08 -15.27
N HIS A 602 31.38 0.99 -15.73
CA HIS A 602 30.41 2.07 -15.60
C HIS A 602 30.08 2.39 -14.14
N VAL A 603 30.24 1.42 -13.23
CA VAL A 603 30.01 1.60 -11.80
C VAL A 603 31.07 2.54 -11.21
N TYR A 604 32.34 2.32 -11.53
CA TYR A 604 33.43 3.18 -11.08
C TYR A 604 33.29 4.60 -11.66
N LYS A 605 32.95 4.71 -12.96
CA LYS A 605 32.68 6.00 -13.61
C LYS A 605 31.55 6.77 -12.93
N ALA A 606 30.48 6.07 -12.52
CA ALA A 606 29.36 6.69 -11.81
C ALA A 606 29.75 7.21 -10.42
N ILE A 607 30.56 6.45 -9.69
CA ILE A 607 31.11 6.89 -8.39
C ILE A 607 32.04 8.10 -8.58
N ASP A 608 32.92 8.05 -9.60
CA ASP A 608 33.90 9.11 -9.88
C ASP A 608 33.28 10.40 -10.39
N ALA A 609 32.10 10.32 -11.00
CA ALA A 609 31.33 11.50 -11.39
C ALA A 609 31.02 12.37 -10.17
N LEU A 610 30.82 11.78 -8.98
CA LEU A 610 30.57 12.53 -7.75
C LEU A 610 31.83 13.26 -7.24
N PRO A 611 31.69 14.46 -6.65
CA PRO A 611 32.81 15.12 -5.97
C PRO A 611 33.44 14.20 -4.92
N ILE A 612 34.76 14.29 -4.72
CA ILE A 612 35.46 13.51 -3.67
C ILE A 612 34.93 13.80 -2.26
N SER A 613 34.39 15.00 -2.05
CA SER A 613 33.76 15.43 -0.81
C SER A 613 32.35 14.87 -0.59
N ALA A 614 31.77 14.15 -1.54
CA ALA A 614 30.47 13.51 -1.35
C ALA A 614 30.56 12.48 -0.21
N HIS A 615 29.53 12.41 0.63
CA HIS A 615 29.52 11.49 1.78
C HIS A 615 29.76 10.03 1.32
N PRO A 616 30.57 9.22 2.04
CA PRO A 616 30.88 7.85 1.64
C PRO A 616 29.64 6.97 1.39
N MET A 617 28.59 7.11 2.22
CA MET A 617 27.33 6.37 2.02
C MET A 617 26.60 6.76 0.73
N THR A 618 26.71 8.01 0.28
CA THR A 618 26.13 8.45 -1.00
C THR A 618 26.91 7.84 -2.17
N GLN A 619 28.25 7.84 -2.10
CA GLN A 619 29.08 7.18 -3.11
C GLN A 619 28.83 5.67 -3.15
N PHE A 620 28.61 5.05 -1.98
CA PHE A 620 28.29 3.63 -1.89
C PHE A 620 26.92 3.30 -2.47
N ALA A 621 25.86 4.03 -2.09
CA ALA A 621 24.53 3.87 -2.67
C ALA A 621 24.54 4.10 -4.19
N MET A 622 25.34 5.06 -4.67
CA MET A 622 25.53 5.32 -6.10
C MET A 622 26.15 4.12 -6.81
N GLY A 623 27.17 3.50 -6.22
CA GLY A 623 27.78 2.28 -6.75
C GLY A 623 26.76 1.13 -6.85
N VAL A 624 25.94 0.92 -5.82
CA VAL A 624 24.89 -0.11 -5.83
C VAL A 624 23.82 0.18 -6.90
N MET A 625 23.40 1.44 -7.04
CA MET A 625 22.46 1.84 -8.10
C MET A 625 23.03 1.62 -9.50
N ALA A 626 24.34 1.85 -9.70
CA ALA A 626 24.98 1.58 -10.98
C ALA A 626 25.10 0.07 -11.27
N LEU A 627 25.24 -0.78 -10.25
CA LEU A 627 25.19 -2.24 -10.41
C LEU A 627 23.81 -2.73 -10.87
N GLN A 628 22.73 -2.04 -10.50
CA GLN A 628 21.35 -2.44 -10.82
C GLN A 628 21.12 -2.74 -12.30
N VAL A 629 21.87 -2.10 -13.22
CA VAL A 629 21.84 -2.35 -14.66
C VAL A 629 22.03 -3.84 -15.01
N GLN A 630 22.72 -4.60 -14.17
CA GLN A 630 22.96 -6.03 -14.41
C GLN A 630 21.82 -6.94 -13.91
N SER A 631 20.82 -6.42 -13.17
CA SER A 631 19.77 -7.21 -12.50
C SER A 631 19.15 -8.28 -13.39
N GLU A 632 19.24 -9.53 -12.94
CA GLU A 632 18.60 -10.68 -13.55
C GLU A 632 17.11 -10.75 -13.18
N PHE A 633 16.74 -10.35 -11.97
CA PHE A 633 15.33 -10.30 -11.54
C PHE A 633 14.52 -9.35 -12.40
N GLN A 634 15.00 -8.13 -12.65
CA GLN A 634 14.33 -7.18 -13.52
C GLN A 634 14.11 -7.78 -14.92
N LYS A 635 15.17 -8.32 -15.54
CA LYS A 635 15.12 -8.93 -16.87
C LYS A 635 14.17 -10.14 -16.92
N ALA A 636 14.18 -10.99 -15.89
CA ALA A 636 13.31 -12.17 -15.81
C ALA A 636 11.85 -11.78 -15.61
N HIS A 637 11.58 -10.77 -14.77
CA HIS A 637 10.25 -10.24 -14.54
C HIS A 637 9.65 -9.60 -15.81
N GLU A 638 10.44 -8.82 -16.54
CA GLU A 638 10.04 -8.24 -17.84
C GLU A 638 9.70 -9.31 -18.88
N LYS A 639 10.35 -10.48 -18.82
CA LYS A 639 10.05 -11.66 -19.65
C LYS A 639 8.86 -12.49 -19.15
N GLY A 640 8.20 -12.09 -18.06
CA GLY A 640 7.02 -12.76 -17.53
C GLY A 640 7.31 -14.06 -16.76
N ILE A 641 8.43 -14.16 -16.05
CA ILE A 641 8.73 -15.31 -15.18
C ILE A 641 7.58 -15.59 -14.20
N HIS A 642 7.29 -16.87 -13.95
CA HIS A 642 6.19 -17.24 -13.06
C HIS A 642 6.48 -16.84 -11.60
N LYS A 643 5.46 -16.37 -10.87
CA LYS A 643 5.59 -15.89 -9.48
C LYS A 643 6.27 -16.89 -8.53
N SER A 644 6.02 -18.19 -8.67
CA SER A 644 6.66 -19.22 -7.81
C SER A 644 8.18 -19.35 -8.02
N LYS A 645 8.70 -18.71 -9.08
CA LYS A 645 10.10 -18.72 -9.47
C LYS A 645 10.81 -17.39 -9.22
N TYR A 646 10.12 -16.38 -8.70
CA TYR A 646 10.71 -15.07 -8.40
C TYR A 646 11.97 -15.16 -7.52
N TRP A 647 12.00 -16.09 -6.57
CA TRP A 647 13.13 -16.27 -5.67
C TRP A 647 14.42 -16.69 -6.39
N GLU A 648 14.36 -17.33 -7.56
CA GLU A 648 15.54 -17.82 -8.29
C GLU A 648 16.39 -16.64 -8.79
N PRO A 649 15.90 -15.71 -9.64
CA PRO A 649 16.70 -14.55 -10.03
C PRO A 649 16.88 -13.53 -8.89
N THR A 650 16.02 -13.51 -7.86
CA THR A 650 16.30 -12.74 -6.63
C THR A 650 17.53 -13.28 -5.90
N TYR A 651 17.71 -14.61 -5.85
CA TYR A 651 18.89 -15.24 -5.26
C TYR A 651 20.15 -14.88 -6.06
N GLU A 652 20.11 -14.99 -7.39
CA GLU A 652 21.24 -14.64 -8.26
C GLU A 652 21.67 -13.18 -8.08
N ASP A 653 20.71 -12.25 -8.07
CA ASP A 653 20.97 -10.83 -7.84
C ASP A 653 21.51 -10.56 -6.43
N SER A 654 20.97 -11.22 -5.41
CA SER A 654 21.39 -11.02 -4.02
C SER A 654 22.83 -11.51 -3.78
N LEU A 655 23.18 -12.70 -4.30
CA LEU A 655 24.53 -13.26 -4.16
C LEU A 655 25.55 -12.45 -4.95
N SER A 656 25.19 -11.99 -6.15
CA SER A 656 26.05 -11.14 -6.98
C SER A 656 26.27 -9.78 -6.32
N LEU A 657 25.20 -9.17 -5.78
CA LEU A 657 25.30 -7.93 -5.02
C LEU A 657 26.23 -8.10 -3.81
N ILE A 658 26.00 -9.11 -2.95
CA ILE A 658 26.83 -9.39 -1.77
C ILE A 658 28.31 -9.51 -2.18
N ALA A 659 28.61 -10.29 -3.21
CA ALA A 659 29.98 -10.47 -3.71
C ALA A 659 30.66 -9.15 -4.15
N GLN A 660 29.89 -8.21 -4.69
CA GLN A 660 30.40 -6.94 -5.22
C GLN A 660 30.50 -5.82 -4.17
N LEU A 661 29.76 -5.91 -3.05
CA LEU A 661 29.75 -4.86 -2.02
C LEU A 661 31.15 -4.50 -1.49
N PRO A 662 32.02 -5.47 -1.10
CA PRO A 662 33.34 -5.14 -0.57
C PRO A 662 34.22 -4.37 -1.55
N ILE A 663 34.10 -4.67 -2.85
CA ILE A 663 34.87 -4.00 -3.91
C ILE A 663 34.44 -2.54 -4.01
N ILE A 664 33.13 -2.27 -4.00
CA ILE A 664 32.61 -0.90 -4.06
C ILE A 664 33.00 -0.13 -2.79
N VAL A 665 32.81 -0.72 -1.62
CA VAL A 665 33.14 -0.04 -0.35
C VAL A 665 34.65 0.23 -0.26
N ALA A 666 35.48 -0.73 -0.64
CA ALA A 666 36.92 -0.53 -0.70
C ALA A 666 37.29 0.55 -1.72
N TYR A 667 36.70 0.55 -2.92
CA TYR A 667 36.92 1.59 -3.92
C TYR A 667 36.61 2.98 -3.36
N VAL A 668 35.44 3.17 -2.75
CA VAL A 668 35.03 4.44 -2.11
C VAL A 668 36.02 4.84 -1.00
N TYR A 669 36.40 3.91 -0.13
CA TYR A 669 37.37 4.17 0.94
C TYR A 669 38.74 4.60 0.39
N ARG A 670 39.27 3.87 -0.59
CA ARG A 670 40.57 4.16 -1.21
C ARG A 670 40.55 5.47 -1.98
N ARG A 671 39.44 5.77 -2.68
CA ARG A 671 39.20 7.04 -3.36
C ARG A 671 39.27 8.22 -2.40
N ILE A 672 38.52 8.17 -1.31
CA ILE A 672 38.41 9.31 -0.36
C ILE A 672 39.67 9.44 0.50
N TYR A 673 40.18 8.34 1.06
CA TYR A 673 41.19 8.38 2.13
C TYR A 673 42.59 7.95 1.70
N LYS A 674 42.75 7.41 0.49
CA LYS A 674 44.02 6.84 -0.02
C LYS A 674 44.33 7.30 -1.46
N ASN A 675 43.87 8.49 -1.83
CA ASN A 675 44.17 9.14 -3.12
C ASN A 675 43.81 8.30 -4.36
N GLY A 676 42.78 7.43 -4.27
CA GLY A 676 42.36 6.59 -5.39
C GLY A 676 43.26 5.38 -5.66
N GLN A 677 44.19 5.05 -4.78
CA GLN A 677 45.03 3.85 -4.94
C GLN A 677 44.24 2.58 -4.66
N VAL A 678 43.67 1.99 -5.70
CA VAL A 678 42.89 0.74 -5.65
C VAL A 678 43.81 -0.46 -5.38
N ILE A 679 43.36 -1.37 -4.52
CA ILE A 679 43.99 -2.67 -4.26
C ILE A 679 43.08 -3.75 -4.86
N PRO A 680 43.58 -4.63 -5.74
CA PRO A 680 42.76 -5.71 -6.32
C PRO A 680 42.40 -6.76 -5.26
N LYS A 681 41.38 -7.57 -5.52
CA LYS A 681 41.05 -8.73 -4.68
C LYS A 681 42.15 -9.79 -4.73
N ASP A 682 42.30 -10.54 -3.64
CA ASP A 682 43.17 -11.70 -3.53
C ASP A 682 42.32 -12.99 -3.56
N ASP A 683 42.49 -13.80 -4.60
CA ASP A 683 41.70 -15.02 -4.79
C ASP A 683 42.01 -16.12 -3.77
N SER A 684 43.04 -15.98 -2.94
CA SER A 684 43.34 -16.90 -1.84
C SER A 684 42.49 -16.64 -0.58
N LEU A 685 41.93 -15.43 -0.41
CA LEU A 685 41.22 -15.02 0.80
C LEU A 685 39.71 -15.31 0.73
N ASP A 686 39.09 -15.50 1.90
CA ASP A 686 37.63 -15.49 2.11
C ASP A 686 37.04 -14.07 2.00
N TYR A 687 35.72 -13.93 2.12
CA TYR A 687 35.01 -12.66 1.98
C TYR A 687 35.50 -11.58 2.95
N GLY A 688 35.61 -11.90 4.24
CA GLY A 688 36.06 -10.95 5.26
C GLY A 688 37.54 -10.58 5.11
N GLY A 689 38.38 -11.58 4.81
CA GLY A 689 39.80 -11.36 4.51
C GLY A 689 40.03 -10.48 3.29
N ASN A 690 39.32 -10.76 2.19
CA ASN A 690 39.38 -9.94 0.96
C ASN A 690 38.94 -8.50 1.21
N PHE A 691 37.90 -8.31 2.02
CA PHE A 691 37.42 -6.96 2.32
C PHE A 691 38.47 -6.15 3.08
N ALA A 692 39.09 -6.72 4.11
CA ALA A 692 40.19 -6.09 4.84
C ALA A 692 41.39 -5.79 3.93
N HIS A 693 41.78 -6.75 3.08
CA HIS A 693 42.86 -6.61 2.09
C HIS A 693 42.63 -5.42 1.16
N MET A 694 41.45 -5.33 0.51
CA MET A 694 41.15 -4.25 -0.44
C MET A 694 41.06 -2.87 0.21
N LEU A 695 40.75 -2.79 1.51
CA LEU A 695 40.85 -1.56 2.30
C LEU A 695 42.31 -1.15 2.57
N GLY A 696 43.24 -2.10 2.52
CA GLY A 696 44.67 -1.96 2.76
C GLY A 696 45.12 -2.44 4.14
N PHE A 697 44.41 -3.41 4.72
CA PHE A 697 44.71 -3.98 6.04
C PHE A 697 44.97 -5.49 5.92
N ASP A 698 46.25 -5.85 5.75
CA ASP A 698 46.68 -7.24 5.54
C ASP A 698 47.05 -8.00 6.81
N SER A 699 47.02 -7.35 7.98
CA SER A 699 47.39 -8.05 9.21
C SER A 699 46.37 -9.15 9.54
N PRO A 700 46.83 -10.33 10.01
CA PRO A 700 45.91 -11.42 10.37
C PRO A 700 44.84 -11.01 11.38
N ASP A 701 45.18 -10.14 12.33
CA ASP A 701 44.24 -9.64 13.35
C ASP A 701 43.15 -8.74 12.75
N MET A 702 43.49 -7.92 11.75
CA MET A 702 42.50 -7.09 11.06
C MET A 702 41.57 -7.92 10.18
N GLN A 703 42.07 -9.00 9.58
CA GLN A 703 41.23 -9.94 8.84
C GLN A 703 40.25 -10.67 9.77
N GLU A 704 40.70 -11.12 10.95
CA GLU A 704 39.83 -11.72 11.97
C GLU A 704 38.79 -10.72 12.49
N LEU A 705 39.21 -9.47 12.78
CA LEU A 705 38.30 -8.41 13.16
C LEU A 705 37.24 -8.16 12.09
N MET A 706 37.62 -8.14 10.81
CA MET A 706 36.68 -7.92 9.71
C MET A 706 35.69 -9.08 9.56
N ARG A 707 36.15 -10.34 9.70
CA ARG A 707 35.28 -11.53 9.72
C ARG A 707 34.24 -11.44 10.84
N LEU A 708 34.68 -11.12 12.06
CA LEU A 708 33.77 -10.94 13.19
C LEU A 708 32.83 -9.75 12.99
N TYR A 709 33.35 -8.60 12.56
CA TYR A 709 32.60 -7.37 12.37
C TYR A 709 31.46 -7.55 11.38
N VAL A 710 31.73 -8.13 10.21
CA VAL A 710 30.71 -8.40 9.20
C VAL A 710 29.69 -9.40 9.74
N THR A 711 30.13 -10.46 10.40
CA THR A 711 29.25 -11.49 10.96
C THR A 711 28.25 -10.92 11.97
N ILE A 712 28.71 -10.18 12.99
CA ILE A 712 27.81 -9.73 14.07
C ILE A 712 26.86 -8.60 13.65
N HIS A 713 27.21 -7.83 12.60
CA HIS A 713 26.36 -6.75 12.07
C HIS A 713 25.53 -7.18 10.86
N THR A 714 25.51 -8.47 10.51
CA THR A 714 24.84 -8.95 9.29
C THR A 714 23.33 -8.71 9.33
N ASP A 715 22.66 -8.88 10.47
CA ASP A 715 21.21 -8.73 10.59
C ASP A 715 20.78 -8.35 12.02
N HIS A 716 19.65 -7.65 12.16
CA HIS A 716 19.06 -7.34 13.47
C HIS A 716 17.56 -7.04 13.35
N GLU A 717 16.78 -8.10 13.16
CA GLU A 717 15.34 -8.08 12.89
C GLU A 717 14.97 -7.22 11.66
N GLY A 718 13.67 -7.10 11.37
CA GLY A 718 13.17 -6.31 10.24
C GLY A 718 12.64 -4.92 10.61
N GLY A 719 12.59 -4.57 11.90
CA GLY A 719 11.98 -3.31 12.37
C GLY A 719 12.88 -2.08 12.24
N ASN A 720 14.21 -2.28 12.12
CA ASN A 720 15.16 -1.19 11.89
C ASN A 720 14.96 -0.56 10.51
N VAL A 721 15.32 0.72 10.36
CA VAL A 721 14.99 1.51 9.15
C VAL A 721 15.58 0.90 7.88
N SER A 722 16.82 0.41 7.91
CA SER A 722 17.46 -0.18 6.72
C SER A 722 16.78 -1.48 6.28
N ALA A 723 16.55 -2.41 7.19
CA ALA A 723 15.89 -3.68 6.88
C ALA A 723 14.45 -3.47 6.42
N HIS A 724 13.69 -2.64 7.13
CA HIS A 724 12.31 -2.32 6.77
C HIS A 724 12.23 -1.63 5.40
N THR A 725 13.13 -0.68 5.11
CA THR A 725 13.15 0.01 3.80
C THR A 725 13.44 -0.96 2.67
N GLY A 726 14.44 -1.84 2.82
CA GLY A 726 14.74 -2.88 1.84
C GLY A 726 13.54 -3.80 1.61
N HIS A 727 12.90 -4.25 2.70
CA HIS A 727 11.68 -5.08 2.63
C HIS A 727 10.52 -4.36 1.91
N LEU A 728 10.27 -3.10 2.26
CA LEU A 728 9.18 -2.29 1.70
C LEU A 728 9.37 -2.09 0.19
N VAL A 729 10.58 -1.72 -0.25
CA VAL A 729 10.89 -1.50 -1.66
C VAL A 729 10.82 -2.83 -2.45
N ALA A 730 11.33 -3.92 -1.88
CA ALA A 730 11.24 -5.25 -2.47
C ALA A 730 9.79 -5.77 -2.56
N SER A 731 8.90 -5.34 -1.65
CA SER A 731 7.48 -5.75 -1.67
C SER A 731 6.72 -5.26 -2.91
N ALA A 732 7.23 -4.20 -3.56
CA ALA A 732 6.76 -3.72 -4.85
C ALA A 732 7.35 -4.50 -6.05
N LEU A 733 8.08 -5.59 -5.79
CA LEU A 733 8.84 -6.38 -6.75
C LEU A 733 9.99 -5.59 -7.40
N SER A 734 10.61 -4.67 -6.65
CA SER A 734 11.91 -4.10 -7.02
C SER A 734 13.00 -5.14 -6.81
N ASP A 735 14.02 -5.15 -7.68
CA ASP A 735 15.15 -6.06 -7.55
C ASP A 735 16.00 -5.79 -6.28
N PRO A 736 16.90 -6.73 -5.90
CA PRO A 736 17.76 -6.57 -4.72
C PRO A 736 18.65 -5.33 -4.73
N TYR A 737 19.11 -4.85 -5.89
CA TYR A 737 19.97 -3.67 -5.97
C TYR A 737 19.21 -2.41 -5.60
N LEU A 738 18.02 -2.19 -6.19
CA LEU A 738 17.16 -1.06 -5.84
C LEU A 738 16.77 -1.08 -4.36
N SER A 739 16.41 -2.25 -3.86
CA SER A 739 15.98 -2.45 -2.47
C SER A 739 17.12 -2.15 -1.49
N PHE A 740 18.33 -2.63 -1.78
CA PHE A 740 19.50 -2.41 -0.94
C PHE A 740 20.01 -0.96 -1.02
N ALA A 741 19.99 -0.33 -2.19
CA ALA A 741 20.34 1.09 -2.32
C ALA A 741 19.40 1.99 -1.50
N ALA A 742 18.10 1.70 -1.52
CA ALA A 742 17.14 2.40 -0.66
C ALA A 742 17.39 2.14 0.84
N ALA A 743 17.74 0.90 1.21
CA ALA A 743 18.13 0.55 2.58
C ALA A 743 19.38 1.32 3.05
N LEU A 744 20.38 1.51 2.17
CA LEU A 744 21.57 2.32 2.47
C LEU A 744 21.23 3.79 2.71
N ASN A 745 20.26 4.34 1.98
CA ASN A 745 19.79 5.70 2.22
C ASN A 745 19.13 5.83 3.60
N GLY A 746 18.35 4.83 4.01
CA GLY A 746 17.81 4.74 5.37
C GLY A 746 18.91 4.58 6.44
N LEU A 747 19.94 3.79 6.16
CA LEU A 747 21.10 3.58 7.03
C LEU A 747 21.96 4.83 7.21
N ALA A 748 22.08 5.66 6.18
CA ALA A 748 22.77 6.94 6.26
C ALA A 748 22.03 7.98 7.14
N GLY A 749 20.80 7.68 7.55
CA GLY A 749 20.04 8.50 8.48
C GLY A 749 20.75 8.63 9.84
N PRO A 750 20.90 9.85 10.39
CA PRO A 750 21.63 10.07 11.65
C PRO A 750 21.10 9.29 12.85
N LEU A 751 19.81 8.99 12.90
CA LEU A 751 19.19 8.22 13.99
C LEU A 751 19.39 6.70 13.87
N HIS A 752 20.10 6.24 12.84
CA HIS A 752 20.31 4.82 12.58
C HIS A 752 21.81 4.46 12.50
N GLY A 753 22.53 5.00 11.51
CA GLY A 753 23.89 4.52 11.20
C GLY A 753 25.07 5.20 11.92
N LEU A 754 24.86 6.16 12.83
CA LEU A 754 25.94 7.01 13.36
C LEU A 754 26.43 6.64 14.76
N ALA A 755 25.76 5.74 15.48
CA ALA A 755 26.10 5.41 16.87
C ALA A 755 27.59 5.05 17.08
N ASN A 756 28.19 4.28 16.16
CA ASN A 756 29.61 3.93 16.23
C ASN A 756 30.53 5.17 16.14
N GLN A 757 30.22 6.11 15.24
CA GLN A 757 31.00 7.34 15.08
C GLN A 757 30.86 8.25 16.30
N GLU A 758 29.64 8.39 16.81
CA GLU A 758 29.26 9.09 18.02
C GLU A 758 30.08 8.61 19.23
N VAL A 759 30.06 7.30 19.51
CA VAL A 759 30.86 6.67 20.57
C VAL A 759 32.36 6.90 20.38
N LEU A 760 32.91 6.70 19.19
CA LEU A 760 34.35 6.88 18.94
C LEU A 760 34.80 8.34 19.13
N LEU A 761 34.01 9.30 18.65
CA LEU A 761 34.29 10.73 18.83
C LEU A 761 34.19 11.14 20.30
N TRP A 762 33.20 10.60 21.02
CA TRP A 762 33.05 10.80 22.45
C TRP A 762 34.27 10.25 23.21
N ILE A 763 34.66 9.00 23.00
CA ILE A 763 35.83 8.38 23.64
C ILE A 763 37.10 9.22 23.37
N LYS A 764 37.34 9.64 22.13
CA LYS A 764 38.49 10.50 21.79
C LYS A 764 38.44 11.84 22.52
N SER A 765 37.25 12.43 22.71
CA SER A 765 37.09 13.66 23.48
C SER A 765 37.40 13.46 24.96
N VAL A 766 36.99 12.33 25.54
CA VAL A 766 37.30 11.97 26.93
C VAL A 766 38.80 11.78 27.10
N VAL A 767 39.46 11.03 26.21
CA VAL A 767 40.92 10.85 26.25
C VAL A 767 41.65 12.19 26.09
N LYS A 768 41.17 13.09 25.24
CA LYS A 768 41.73 14.42 25.07
C LYS A 768 41.56 15.30 26.33
N GLU A 769 40.44 15.18 27.02
CA GLU A 769 40.12 15.97 28.22
C GLU A 769 40.80 15.44 29.48
N CYS A 770 40.85 14.12 29.63
CA CYS A 770 41.29 13.46 30.86
C CYS A 770 42.68 12.80 30.77
N GLY A 771 43.25 12.68 29.57
CA GLY A 771 44.51 12.00 29.30
C GLY A 771 44.36 10.48 29.07
N GLU A 772 45.40 9.87 28.51
CA GLU A 772 45.42 8.43 28.14
C GLU A 772 45.45 7.49 29.36
N ASN A 773 46.01 7.96 30.49
CA ASN A 773 46.21 7.17 31.71
C ASN A 773 45.26 7.59 32.85
N ILE A 774 43.99 7.81 32.52
CA ILE A 774 42.95 8.13 33.51
C ILE A 774 42.72 6.94 34.45
N THR A 775 42.60 7.18 35.76
CA THR A 775 42.25 6.11 36.71
C THR A 775 40.74 5.82 36.70
N THR A 776 40.35 4.63 37.16
CA THR A 776 38.92 4.25 37.25
C THR A 776 38.11 5.24 38.09
N ASP A 777 38.68 5.76 39.18
CA ASP A 777 38.00 6.75 40.04
C ASP A 777 37.83 8.10 39.34
N GLN A 778 38.86 8.57 38.62
CA GLN A 778 38.77 9.80 37.82
C GLN A 778 37.75 9.67 36.69
N LEU A 779 37.71 8.51 36.02
CA LEU A 779 36.70 8.24 34.98
C LEU A 779 35.30 8.19 35.56
N LYS A 780 35.13 7.56 36.73
CA LYS A 780 33.85 7.51 37.44
C LYS A 780 33.35 8.92 37.78
N ASP A 781 34.23 9.79 38.27
CA ASP A 781 33.89 11.18 38.57
C ASP A 781 33.52 11.97 37.30
N TYR A 782 34.25 11.77 36.20
CA TYR A 782 33.95 12.37 34.90
C TYR A 782 32.55 11.95 34.39
N VAL A 783 32.28 10.65 34.43
CA VAL A 783 30.99 10.08 34.03
C VAL A 783 29.87 10.63 34.92
N TRP A 784 30.07 10.67 36.24
CA TRP A 784 29.09 11.19 37.18
C TRP A 784 28.77 12.67 36.93
N LYS A 785 29.79 13.51 36.70
CA LYS A 785 29.61 14.92 36.33
C LYS A 785 28.86 15.07 35.00
N THR A 786 29.20 14.26 34.01
CA THR A 786 28.56 14.27 32.70
C THR A 786 27.07 13.94 32.80
N LEU A 787 26.71 12.87 33.52
CA LEU A 787 25.32 12.49 33.76
C LEU A 787 24.53 13.57 34.50
N ASN A 788 25.11 14.17 35.54
CA ASN A 788 24.46 15.24 36.31
C ASN A 788 24.28 16.55 35.52
N SER A 789 25.08 16.76 34.46
CA SER A 789 24.94 17.92 33.56
C SER A 789 23.77 17.80 32.57
N GLY A 790 23.05 16.68 32.57
CA GLY A 790 21.97 16.40 31.61
C GLY A 790 22.44 15.93 30.23
N LYS A 791 23.75 15.77 30.04
CA LYS A 791 24.30 15.09 28.86
C LYS A 791 24.10 13.57 29.01
N LYS A 792 23.56 12.93 27.98
CA LYS A 792 23.47 11.46 27.93
C LYS A 792 24.83 10.89 27.49
N GLN A 793 25.22 9.74 28.04
CA GLN A 793 26.29 8.94 27.45
C GLN A 793 25.77 8.28 26.18
N GLU A 794 26.52 8.40 25.09
CA GLU A 794 26.38 7.53 23.92
C GLU A 794 27.04 6.21 24.30
N GLY A 795 26.22 5.18 24.48
CA GLY A 795 26.59 3.90 25.09
C GLY A 795 27.16 2.91 24.10
#